data_AF-A0A663DZD2-F1
#
_entry.id   AF-A0A663DZD2-F1
#
_cell.length_a   1.000
_cell.length_b   1.000
_cell.length_c   1.000
_cell.angle_alpha   90.00
_cell.angle_beta   90.00
_cell.angle_gamma   90.00
#
_symmetry.space_group_name_H-M   'P 1'
#
loop_
_entity.id
_entity.type
_entity.pdbx_description
1 polymer ?
#
loop_
_entity_poly.entity_id
_entity_poly.type
_entity_poly.pdbx_seq_one_letter_code
_entity_poly.pdbx_strand_id
1 'polypeptide(L)'
;MLQAAKEAQDGDDPPKGDFPVQKKSPKLCGSNYPLSIAFIVVNEFCERFSYYGMRAVLTLYFLSFFHWDENLSTAVYHAFSALCYFTPVIGAIMADSWLGKYKTIIYLSIVYVVGHLIKSVGAIPSLGNQVVHVILSMVGLFLIALGTGGIKPCVSAFGGDQFEEEHTSERSKFFSIFYLSINAGSLISTFVTPVLRGDVKCFGEDCYALAFGVPAALMVLALVVFIAGSGLYRKTPPQGNVLLEVCKCIGFAIKNRLKNRSRQIPKRDHWLDWASEKYSKQLIGEVKMVTRVLFLFIPLPMFWALFDQQGSRWTLQATKMNADFGIYVLQPDQMQFLNPLLILVFIPIFDLGLYPLINMCKFNFTPIRKMATGMILAGMAFGLAAVVELKINETDMPQLVPEESLIRVLNLAKNPVQVTIQDRDLFQQPVEAFQNPAEYSKLILNGEQQSLRFTLQHQGLSLAFNYTVKEKSVYSLIVFEAEGSLSSRLITDLEAKPENGLAAVRFINGLSQDVNLSIDSKRFIAVQKNYSASEYSLLERDKYNNGKCITEMGEFTLELGLLDFGASYTIVITNVSGGDVKTWKSEDIKANNVHMAWQLPQYLLISAGEVMFSITGLAFSYSQSPASMKSVLQAGWLLTVAVGNTLVLVVAQAAPMAQWAEFVLFTVLLFAVCVIFSIMGYFYVSVDPEDLEEKEEKRETSSRGNMISLVTQKTKL
;
A
#
# COMPACT_ATOMS: atom_id res chain seq x y z
N MET A 1 -16.21 8.24 -81.14
CA MET A 1 -17.46 7.92 -80.41
C MET A 1 -17.16 7.83 -78.91
N LEU A 2 -16.78 8.96 -78.34
CA LEU A 2 -16.20 9.08 -76.99
C LEU A 2 -16.75 10.37 -76.33
N GLN A 3 -18.00 10.72 -76.63
CA GLN A 3 -18.63 11.97 -76.18
C GLN A 3 -20.16 11.85 -76.09
N ALA A 4 -20.65 10.68 -75.65
CA ALA A 4 -22.09 10.41 -75.43
C ALA A 4 -22.35 9.56 -74.16
N ALA A 5 -21.40 9.54 -73.20
CA ALA A 5 -21.52 8.80 -71.95
C ALA A 5 -21.17 9.67 -70.73
N LYS A 6 -21.62 10.95 -70.73
CA LYS A 6 -21.32 11.90 -69.64
C LYS A 6 -22.52 12.67 -69.08
N GLU A 7 -23.76 12.30 -69.41
CA GLU A 7 -24.96 13.05 -68.98
C GLU A 7 -26.10 12.16 -68.43
N ALA A 8 -25.77 11.07 -67.72
CA ALA A 8 -26.79 10.24 -67.08
C ALA A 8 -26.35 9.78 -65.69
N GLN A 9 -26.09 10.73 -64.79
CA GLN A 9 -26.08 10.51 -63.34
C GLN A 9 -26.07 11.86 -62.61
N ASP A 10 -27.14 12.62 -62.80
CA ASP A 10 -27.44 13.80 -61.97
C ASP A 10 -28.91 13.66 -61.55
N GLY A 11 -29.15 13.41 -60.26
CA GLY A 11 -30.48 13.22 -59.70
C GLY A 11 -30.49 12.38 -58.42
N ASP A 12 -30.73 13.06 -57.30
CA ASP A 12 -31.02 12.57 -55.93
C ASP A 12 -29.86 12.04 -55.08
N ASP A 13 -28.98 12.96 -54.68
CA ASP A 13 -28.34 12.89 -53.35
C ASP A 13 -29.38 13.32 -52.28
N PRO A 14 -29.61 12.53 -51.21
CA PRO A 14 -30.45 12.95 -50.10
C PRO A 14 -29.82 14.16 -49.38
N PRO A 15 -30.61 15.04 -48.74
CA PRO A 15 -30.10 16.26 -48.16
C PRO A 15 -29.01 15.94 -47.12
N LYS A 16 -27.79 16.41 -47.39
CA LYS A 16 -26.70 16.46 -46.41
C LYS A 16 -27.19 17.27 -45.22
N GLY A 17 -27.62 16.58 -44.17
CA GLY A 17 -27.85 17.21 -42.88
C GLY A 17 -26.56 17.92 -42.46
N ASP A 18 -26.70 19.17 -42.02
CA ASP A 18 -25.62 19.98 -41.48
C ASP A 18 -24.90 19.23 -40.36
N PHE A 19 -23.79 18.56 -40.69
CA PHE A 19 -22.83 18.15 -39.69
C PHE A 19 -22.16 19.42 -39.16
N PRO A 20 -22.17 19.68 -37.84
CA PRO A 20 -21.50 20.84 -37.30
C PRO A 20 -20.03 20.79 -37.67
N VAL A 21 -19.55 21.83 -38.36
CA VAL A 21 -18.15 22.05 -38.69
C VAL A 21 -17.31 21.82 -37.43
N GLN A 22 -16.51 20.75 -37.41
CA GLN A 22 -15.63 20.45 -36.29
C GLN A 22 -14.66 21.62 -36.09
N LYS A 23 -14.87 22.37 -35.01
CA LYS A 23 -14.00 23.48 -34.61
C LYS A 23 -12.60 22.92 -34.37
N LYS A 24 -11.64 23.24 -35.25
CA LYS A 24 -10.23 22.86 -35.07
C LYS A 24 -9.76 23.38 -33.72
N SER A 25 -9.29 22.49 -32.86
CA SER A 25 -8.74 22.86 -31.57
C SER A 25 -7.46 23.70 -31.78
N PRO A 26 -7.28 24.81 -31.04
CA PRO A 26 -6.05 25.58 -31.10
C PRO A 26 -4.86 24.69 -30.71
N LYS A 27 -3.77 24.80 -31.46
CA LYS A 27 -2.54 24.04 -31.22
C LYS A 27 -1.68 24.71 -30.16
N LEU A 28 -0.94 23.93 -29.38
CA LEU A 28 0.07 24.42 -28.44
C LEU A 28 1.19 25.10 -29.23
N CYS A 29 1.56 26.33 -28.85
CA CYS A 29 2.50 27.17 -29.61
C CYS A 29 3.78 26.42 -29.96
N GLY A 30 4.12 26.32 -31.26
CA GLY A 30 5.31 25.62 -31.76
C GLY A 30 5.20 24.10 -31.87
N SER A 31 4.02 23.50 -31.70
CA SER A 31 3.80 22.06 -31.85
C SER A 31 2.50 21.71 -32.58
N ASN A 32 2.35 20.44 -32.97
CA ASN A 32 1.09 19.91 -33.51
C ASN A 32 0.08 19.49 -32.43
N TYR A 33 0.42 19.61 -31.15
CA TYR A 33 -0.45 19.15 -30.06
C TYR A 33 -1.68 20.03 -29.90
N PRO A 34 -2.88 19.45 -29.73
CA PRO A 34 -4.06 20.19 -29.29
C PRO A 34 -3.81 20.81 -27.91
N LEU A 35 -4.16 22.09 -27.73
CA LEU A 35 -4.07 22.78 -26.43
C LEU A 35 -4.88 22.07 -25.34
N SER A 36 -5.93 21.33 -25.72
CA SER A 36 -6.74 20.51 -24.81
C SER A 36 -5.93 19.45 -24.05
N ILE A 37 -4.82 18.97 -24.62
CA ILE A 37 -3.98 17.95 -23.98
C ILE A 37 -3.32 18.45 -22.70
N ALA A 38 -2.90 19.72 -22.66
CA ALA A 38 -2.26 20.29 -21.48
C ALA A 38 -3.17 20.22 -20.25
N PHE A 39 -4.47 20.49 -20.43
CA PHE A 39 -5.47 20.38 -19.36
C PHE A 39 -5.65 18.93 -18.86
N ILE A 40 -5.61 17.96 -19.77
CA ILE A 40 -5.74 16.53 -19.41
C ILE A 40 -4.50 16.04 -18.66
N VAL A 41 -3.30 16.44 -19.09
CA VAL A 41 -2.03 16.03 -18.45
C VAL A 41 -1.90 16.63 -17.05
N VAL A 42 -2.27 17.90 -16.86
CA VAL A 42 -2.29 18.54 -15.53
C VAL A 42 -3.35 17.91 -14.63
N ASN A 43 -4.55 17.64 -15.15
CA ASN A 43 -5.58 16.91 -14.42
C ASN A 43 -5.07 15.53 -13.96
N GLU A 44 -4.40 14.78 -14.84
CA GLU A 44 -3.82 13.47 -14.48
C GLU A 44 -2.73 13.61 -13.41
N PHE A 45 -1.84 14.59 -13.54
CA PHE A 45 -0.79 14.82 -12.53
C PHE A 45 -1.39 15.07 -11.14
N CYS A 46 -2.34 16.00 -11.06
CA CYS A 46 -2.97 16.40 -9.80
C CYS A 46 -3.80 15.26 -9.19
N GLU A 47 -4.53 14.50 -10.00
CA GLU A 47 -5.29 13.35 -9.52
C GLU A 47 -4.34 12.24 -9.01
N ARG A 48 -3.25 11.96 -9.73
CA ARG A 48 -2.29 10.91 -9.32
C ARG A 48 -1.57 11.30 -8.04
N PHE A 49 -1.18 12.57 -7.92
CA PHE A 49 -0.68 13.09 -6.65
C PHE A 49 -1.68 12.86 -5.53
N SER A 50 -2.95 13.22 -5.75
CA SER A 50 -3.99 13.11 -4.72
C SER A 50 -4.22 11.66 -4.27
N TYR A 51 -4.29 10.74 -5.23
CA TYR A 51 -4.50 9.32 -4.95
C TYR A 51 -3.32 8.70 -4.18
N TYR A 52 -2.10 8.82 -4.70
CA TYR A 52 -0.92 8.18 -4.11
C TYR A 52 -0.51 8.82 -2.79
N GLY A 53 -0.59 10.15 -2.66
CA GLY A 53 -0.27 10.86 -1.42
C GLY A 53 -1.22 10.48 -0.26
N MET A 54 -2.53 10.47 -0.52
CA MET A 54 -3.52 10.04 0.47
C MET A 54 -3.36 8.56 0.84
N ARG A 55 -3.12 7.70 -0.16
CA ARG A 55 -2.93 6.26 0.06
C ARG A 55 -1.68 5.96 0.88
N ALA A 56 -0.59 6.71 0.71
CA ALA A 56 0.68 6.46 1.39
C ALA A 56 0.58 6.56 2.93
N VAL A 57 -0.16 7.55 3.43
CA VAL A 57 -0.28 7.84 4.87
C VAL A 57 -1.42 7.07 5.56
N LEU A 58 -2.23 6.30 4.81
CA LEU A 58 -3.51 5.78 5.28
C LEU A 58 -3.35 4.70 6.38
N THR A 59 -2.35 3.84 6.26
CA THR A 59 -2.08 2.78 7.25
C THR A 59 -1.69 3.38 8.60
N LEU A 60 -0.79 4.37 8.60
CA LEU A 60 -0.39 5.07 9.82
C LEU A 60 -1.52 5.91 10.40
N TYR A 61 -2.39 6.48 9.55
CA TYR A 61 -3.60 7.15 10.05
C TYR A 61 -4.48 6.19 10.86
N PHE A 62 -4.71 4.97 10.38
CA PHE A 62 -5.51 3.99 11.14
C PHE A 62 -4.83 3.54 12.44
N LEU A 63 -3.51 3.34 12.39
CA LEU A 63 -2.72 2.93 13.54
C LEU A 63 -2.62 4.05 14.60
N SER A 64 -2.11 5.23 14.23
CA SER A 64 -1.75 6.27 15.18
C SER A 64 -2.91 7.22 15.55
N PHE A 65 -3.88 7.46 14.65
CA PHE A 65 -5.00 8.38 14.92
C PHE A 65 -6.24 7.65 15.46
N PHE A 66 -6.56 6.45 14.96
CA PHE A 66 -7.69 5.67 15.48
C PHE A 66 -7.30 4.68 16.58
N HIS A 67 -6.00 4.44 16.79
CA HIS A 67 -5.50 3.41 17.71
C HIS A 67 -6.05 2.02 17.39
N TRP A 68 -6.19 1.71 16.09
CA TRP A 68 -6.56 0.37 15.62
C TRP A 68 -5.34 -0.53 15.55
N ASP A 69 -5.54 -1.84 15.72
CA ASP A 69 -4.45 -2.80 15.58
C ASP A 69 -3.92 -2.87 14.14
N GLU A 70 -2.72 -3.43 14.00
CA GLU A 70 -2.04 -3.59 12.70
C GLU A 70 -2.87 -4.39 11.68
N ASN A 71 -3.63 -5.40 12.12
CA ASN A 71 -4.41 -6.26 11.23
C ASN A 71 -5.67 -5.55 10.73
N LEU A 72 -6.41 -4.85 11.61
CA LEU A 72 -7.56 -4.05 11.22
C LEU A 72 -7.16 -2.91 10.27
N SER A 73 -6.06 -2.22 10.57
CA SER A 73 -5.50 -1.15 9.73
C SER A 73 -5.16 -1.67 8.32
N THR A 74 -4.50 -2.84 8.25
CA THR A 74 -4.17 -3.52 6.99
C THR A 74 -5.43 -3.94 6.23
N ALA A 75 -6.43 -4.50 6.93
CA ALA A 75 -7.67 -4.94 6.31
C ALA A 75 -8.44 -3.78 5.67
N VAL A 76 -8.59 -2.64 6.36
CA VAL A 76 -9.31 -1.47 5.82
C VAL A 76 -8.56 -0.85 4.64
N TYR A 77 -7.22 -0.80 4.70
CA TYR A 77 -6.40 -0.34 3.57
C TYR A 77 -6.63 -1.18 2.30
N HIS A 78 -6.63 -2.51 2.44
CA HIS A 78 -6.85 -3.40 1.31
C HIS A 78 -8.32 -3.45 0.86
N ALA A 79 -9.30 -3.28 1.76
CA ALA A 79 -10.70 -3.11 1.38
C ALA A 79 -10.89 -1.87 0.49
N PHE A 80 -10.30 -0.74 0.90
CA PHE A 80 -10.30 0.50 0.13
C PHE A 80 -9.64 0.31 -1.25
N SER A 81 -8.46 -0.32 -1.28
CA SER A 81 -7.74 -0.59 -2.53
C SER A 81 -8.53 -1.52 -3.44
N ALA A 82 -9.09 -2.61 -2.92
CA ALA A 82 -9.95 -3.52 -3.67
C ALA A 82 -11.12 -2.78 -4.33
N LEU A 83 -11.78 -1.89 -3.58
CA LEU A 83 -12.88 -1.08 -4.10
C LEU A 83 -12.42 -0.14 -5.22
N CYS A 84 -11.27 0.53 -5.06
CA CYS A 84 -10.70 1.42 -6.09
C CYS A 84 -10.37 0.72 -7.41
N TYR A 85 -10.08 -0.57 -7.39
CA TYR A 85 -9.77 -1.37 -8.58
C TYR A 85 -10.98 -2.15 -9.11
N PHE A 86 -12.07 -2.25 -8.33
CA PHE A 86 -13.34 -2.82 -8.75
C PHE A 86 -14.27 -1.79 -9.43
N THR A 87 -14.35 -0.58 -8.88
CA THR A 87 -15.21 0.51 -9.39
C THR A 87 -14.90 1.00 -10.82
N PRO A 88 -13.70 0.79 -11.43
CA PRO A 88 -13.50 1.04 -12.87
C PRO A 88 -14.51 0.33 -13.77
N VAL A 89 -14.96 -0.87 -13.39
CA VAL A 89 -16.00 -1.59 -14.14
C VAL A 89 -17.30 -0.77 -14.21
N ILE A 90 -17.68 -0.17 -13.09
CA ILE A 90 -18.88 0.68 -12.99
C ILE A 90 -18.68 1.97 -13.79
N GLY A 91 -17.51 2.60 -13.67
CA GLY A 91 -17.16 3.82 -14.41
C GLY A 91 -17.21 3.63 -15.93
N ALA A 92 -16.64 2.54 -16.43
CA ALA A 92 -16.70 2.18 -17.84
C ALA A 92 -18.15 1.98 -18.32
N ILE A 93 -18.96 1.23 -17.57
CA ILE A 93 -20.38 1.02 -17.88
C ILE A 93 -21.14 2.37 -17.95
N MET A 94 -20.88 3.29 -17.02
CA MET A 94 -21.53 4.61 -17.01
C MET A 94 -21.11 5.48 -18.20
N ALA A 95 -19.82 5.47 -18.55
CA ALA A 95 -19.28 6.22 -19.68
C ALA A 95 -19.80 5.70 -21.03
N ASP A 96 -19.82 4.38 -21.22
CA ASP A 96 -20.16 3.78 -22.51
C ASP A 96 -21.69 3.69 -22.72
N SER A 97 -22.47 3.41 -21.66
CA SER A 97 -23.92 3.21 -21.80
C SER A 97 -24.76 4.49 -21.70
N TRP A 98 -24.40 5.44 -20.83
CA TRP A 98 -25.36 6.47 -20.38
C TRP A 98 -24.86 7.91 -20.53
N LEU A 99 -23.70 8.23 -19.95
CA LEU A 99 -23.29 9.62 -19.74
C LEU A 99 -22.29 10.13 -20.79
N GLY A 100 -21.52 9.23 -21.42
CA GLY A 100 -20.35 9.58 -22.22
C GLY A 100 -19.13 9.89 -21.34
N LYS A 101 -17.91 9.65 -21.85
CA LYS A 101 -16.64 9.77 -21.11
C LYS A 101 -16.49 11.11 -20.38
N TYR A 102 -16.74 12.23 -21.07
CA TYR A 102 -16.59 13.58 -20.51
C TYR A 102 -17.47 13.84 -19.27
N LYS A 103 -18.77 13.49 -19.35
CA LYS A 103 -19.70 13.71 -18.22
C LYS A 103 -19.39 12.77 -17.07
N THR A 104 -19.05 11.51 -17.36
CA THR A 104 -18.63 10.53 -16.34
C THR A 104 -17.42 11.03 -15.57
N ILE A 105 -16.39 11.56 -16.25
CA ILE A 105 -15.20 12.13 -15.60
C ILE A 105 -15.59 13.26 -14.64
N ILE A 106 -16.44 14.21 -15.06
CA ILE A 106 -16.84 15.34 -14.22
C ILE A 106 -17.64 14.88 -13.00
N TYR A 107 -18.70 14.09 -13.18
CA TYR A 107 -19.56 13.71 -12.07
C TYR A 107 -18.82 12.87 -11.03
N LEU A 108 -17.98 11.93 -11.48
CA LEU A 108 -17.18 11.11 -10.56
C LEU A 108 -16.04 11.90 -9.93
N SER A 109 -15.46 12.90 -10.62
CA SER A 109 -14.48 13.80 -10.01
C SER A 109 -15.09 14.70 -8.94
N ILE A 110 -16.36 15.12 -9.07
CA ILE A 110 -17.07 15.85 -8.01
C ILE A 110 -17.24 14.94 -6.77
N VAL A 111 -17.68 13.70 -6.97
CA VAL A 111 -17.78 12.69 -5.89
C VAL A 111 -16.41 12.49 -5.23
N TYR A 112 -15.35 12.45 -6.03
CA TYR A 112 -13.98 12.30 -5.56
C TYR A 112 -13.54 13.50 -4.68
N VAL A 113 -13.77 14.73 -5.14
CA VAL A 113 -13.49 15.95 -4.37
C VAL A 113 -14.25 15.95 -3.03
N VAL A 114 -15.55 15.62 -3.04
CA VAL A 114 -16.36 15.53 -1.82
C VAL A 114 -15.78 14.49 -0.86
N GLY A 115 -15.38 13.33 -1.36
CA GLY A 115 -14.74 12.29 -0.55
C GLY A 115 -13.45 12.77 0.13
N HIS A 116 -12.60 13.49 -0.61
CA HIS A 116 -11.36 14.08 -0.07
C HIS A 116 -11.63 15.18 0.97
N LEU A 117 -12.61 16.05 0.74
CA LEU A 117 -12.98 17.10 1.70
C LEU A 117 -13.51 16.49 3.00
N ILE A 118 -14.42 15.51 2.91
CA ILE A 118 -14.93 14.77 4.07
C ILE A 118 -13.79 14.09 4.82
N LYS A 119 -12.86 13.45 4.10
CA LYS A 119 -11.70 12.77 4.70
C LYS A 119 -10.75 13.73 5.42
N SER A 120 -10.44 14.88 4.83
CA SER A 120 -9.59 15.90 5.44
C SER A 120 -10.24 16.51 6.68
N VAL A 121 -11.53 16.84 6.62
CA VAL A 121 -12.31 17.36 7.76
C VAL A 121 -12.40 16.31 8.88
N GLY A 122 -12.61 15.04 8.52
CA GLY A 122 -12.66 13.93 9.46
C GLY A 122 -11.35 13.67 10.22
N ALA A 123 -10.22 14.19 9.73
CA ALA A 123 -8.90 14.07 10.35
C ALA A 123 -8.54 15.26 11.27
N ILE A 124 -9.46 16.20 11.53
CA ILE A 124 -9.28 17.29 12.48
C ILE A 124 -9.60 16.77 13.89
N PRO A 125 -8.65 16.68 14.84
CA PRO A 125 -8.88 16.06 16.16
C PRO A 125 -10.01 16.71 16.98
N SER A 126 -10.27 18.00 16.79
CA SER A 126 -11.28 18.74 17.56
C SER A 126 -12.73 18.50 17.09
N LEU A 127 -12.95 17.66 16.07
CA LEU A 127 -14.26 17.51 15.43
C LEU A 127 -15.04 16.27 15.90
N GLY A 128 -15.75 16.43 17.03
CA GLY A 128 -16.68 15.41 17.53
C GLY A 128 -15.98 14.27 18.28
N ASN A 129 -16.65 13.13 18.40
CA ASN A 129 -16.14 11.96 19.12
C ASN A 129 -15.49 10.96 18.14
N GLN A 130 -14.75 9.96 18.66
CA GLN A 130 -14.10 8.91 17.86
C GLN A 130 -15.02 8.26 16.81
N VAL A 131 -16.29 8.03 17.15
CA VAL A 131 -17.30 7.47 16.22
C VAL A 131 -17.51 8.38 15.00
N VAL A 132 -17.54 9.69 15.20
CA VAL A 132 -17.73 10.68 14.12
C VAL A 132 -16.53 10.65 13.17
N HIS A 133 -15.30 10.63 13.71
CA HIS A 133 -14.09 10.49 12.90
C HIS A 133 -14.09 9.22 12.05
N VAL A 134 -14.50 8.08 12.64
CA VAL A 134 -14.60 6.81 11.92
C VAL A 134 -15.62 6.90 10.80
N ILE A 135 -16.83 7.39 11.06
CA ILE A 135 -17.89 7.53 10.05
C ILE A 135 -17.44 8.44 8.91
N LEU A 136 -16.93 9.64 9.21
CA LEU A 136 -16.45 10.58 8.20
C LEU A 136 -15.30 9.96 7.37
N SER A 137 -14.36 9.28 8.03
CA SER A 137 -13.25 8.62 7.32
C SER A 137 -13.74 7.50 6.40
N MET A 138 -14.65 6.62 6.85
CA MET A 138 -15.16 5.51 6.04
C MET A 138 -16.00 6.01 4.85
N VAL A 139 -16.88 6.99 5.08
CA VAL A 139 -17.66 7.64 4.02
C VAL A 139 -16.74 8.33 3.02
N GLY A 140 -15.73 9.07 3.50
CA GLY A 140 -14.74 9.74 2.65
C GLY A 140 -13.98 8.74 1.76
N LEU A 141 -13.48 7.64 2.34
CA LEU A 141 -12.76 6.59 1.59
C LEU A 141 -13.65 5.89 0.57
N PHE A 142 -14.92 5.61 0.91
CA PHE A 142 -15.87 5.03 -0.03
C PHE A 142 -16.12 5.94 -1.24
N LEU A 143 -16.36 7.24 -0.99
CA LEU A 143 -16.55 8.22 -2.06
C LEU A 143 -15.28 8.40 -2.92
N ILE A 144 -14.11 8.41 -2.29
CA ILE A 144 -12.82 8.43 -3.01
C ILE A 144 -12.69 7.21 -3.91
N ALA A 145 -13.00 6.01 -3.41
CA ALA A 145 -12.88 4.78 -4.18
C ALA A 145 -13.84 4.73 -5.38
N LEU A 146 -15.07 5.26 -5.23
CA LEU A 146 -16.00 5.46 -6.34
C LEU A 146 -15.46 6.46 -7.37
N GLY A 147 -14.93 7.58 -6.88
CA GLY A 147 -14.35 8.66 -7.68
C GLY A 147 -13.16 8.21 -8.52
N THR A 148 -12.04 7.85 -7.86
CA THR A 148 -10.79 7.47 -8.55
C THR A 148 -10.98 6.26 -9.46
N GLY A 149 -11.66 5.21 -8.98
CA GLY A 149 -11.81 4.00 -9.78
C GLY A 149 -12.69 4.24 -11.00
N GLY A 150 -13.79 4.98 -10.87
CA GLY A 150 -14.67 5.20 -12.01
C GLY A 150 -14.12 6.19 -13.06
N ILE A 151 -13.20 7.09 -12.71
CA ILE A 151 -12.52 7.96 -13.70
C ILE A 151 -11.36 7.29 -14.42
N LYS A 152 -10.65 6.34 -13.78
CA LYS A 152 -9.46 5.65 -14.33
C LYS A 152 -9.63 5.15 -15.78
N PRO A 153 -10.68 4.39 -16.16
CA PRO A 153 -10.82 3.91 -17.53
C PRO A 153 -11.21 5.02 -18.51
N CYS A 154 -11.77 6.12 -18.02
CA CYS A 154 -12.32 7.19 -18.84
C CYS A 154 -11.26 8.22 -19.25
N VAL A 155 -10.36 8.63 -18.35
CA VAL A 155 -9.43 9.76 -18.59
C VAL A 155 -8.39 9.42 -19.66
N SER A 156 -7.77 8.25 -19.58
CA SER A 156 -6.77 7.80 -20.56
C SER A 156 -7.39 7.66 -21.96
N ALA A 157 -8.57 7.04 -22.05
CA ALA A 157 -9.32 6.91 -23.30
C ALA A 157 -9.76 8.28 -23.85
N PHE A 158 -10.22 9.20 -22.99
CA PHE A 158 -10.64 10.54 -23.39
C PHE A 158 -9.48 11.40 -23.90
N GLY A 159 -8.29 11.25 -23.32
CA GLY A 159 -7.06 11.88 -23.81
C GLY A 159 -6.63 11.37 -25.19
N GLY A 160 -6.73 10.06 -25.42
CA GLY A 160 -6.47 9.46 -26.73
C GLY A 160 -7.42 9.97 -27.82
N ASP A 161 -8.70 10.15 -27.49
CA ASP A 161 -9.76 10.65 -28.40
C ASP A 161 -9.54 12.10 -28.89
N GLN A 162 -8.59 12.84 -28.29
CA GLN A 162 -8.29 14.22 -28.71
C GLN A 162 -7.42 14.31 -29.97
N PHE A 163 -6.78 13.21 -30.37
CA PHE A 163 -5.95 13.15 -31.57
C PHE A 163 -6.74 12.57 -32.75
N GLU A 164 -6.64 13.20 -33.92
CA GLU A 164 -7.17 12.66 -35.18
C GLU A 164 -6.48 11.33 -35.56
N GLU A 165 -7.17 10.48 -36.32
CA GLU A 165 -6.68 9.13 -36.68
C GLU A 165 -5.37 9.15 -37.50
N GLU A 166 -5.12 10.24 -38.24
CA GLU A 166 -3.94 10.44 -39.08
C GLU A 166 -2.67 10.76 -38.26
N HIS A 167 -2.79 11.16 -37.00
CA HIS A 167 -1.68 11.61 -36.14
C HIS A 167 -1.21 10.54 -35.13
N THR A 168 -0.93 9.32 -35.61
CA THR A 168 -0.54 8.18 -34.78
C THR A 168 0.74 8.39 -33.95
N SER A 169 1.75 9.06 -34.52
CA SER A 169 3.02 9.38 -33.84
C SER A 169 2.84 10.33 -32.65
N GLU A 170 1.98 11.34 -32.79
CA GLU A 170 1.71 12.34 -31.75
C GLU A 170 0.90 11.73 -30.59
N ARG A 171 -0.04 10.83 -30.92
CA ARG A 171 -0.80 10.03 -29.95
C ARG A 171 0.12 9.12 -29.12
N SER A 172 1.11 8.47 -29.74
CA SER A 172 2.09 7.64 -29.01
C SER A 172 2.91 8.46 -28.02
N LYS A 173 3.44 9.62 -28.45
CA LYS A 173 4.16 10.56 -27.58
C LYS A 173 3.29 11.11 -26.44
N PHE A 174 1.99 11.33 -26.67
CA PHE A 174 1.05 11.69 -25.60
C PHE A 174 1.01 10.65 -24.50
N PHE A 175 0.91 9.35 -24.83
CA PHE A 175 0.91 8.30 -23.83
C PHE A 175 2.23 8.24 -23.04
N SER A 176 3.37 8.58 -23.66
CA SER A 176 4.64 8.72 -22.94
C SER A 176 4.62 9.90 -21.95
N ILE A 177 4.11 11.07 -22.35
CA ILE A 177 3.97 12.23 -21.44
C ILE A 177 2.98 11.93 -20.32
N PHE A 178 1.88 11.25 -20.64
CA PHE A 178 0.88 10.80 -19.67
C PHE A 178 1.49 9.84 -18.64
N TYR A 179 2.30 8.88 -19.10
CA TYR A 179 3.02 7.96 -18.23
C TYR A 179 4.05 8.67 -17.33
N LEU A 180 4.77 9.66 -17.88
CA LEU A 180 5.69 10.50 -17.09
C LEU A 180 4.93 11.28 -16.00
N SER A 181 3.77 11.84 -16.34
CA SER A 181 2.90 12.58 -15.41
C SER A 181 2.43 11.70 -14.23
N ILE A 182 2.01 10.45 -14.51
CA ILE A 182 1.61 9.48 -13.48
C ILE A 182 2.76 9.21 -12.51
N ASN A 183 3.94 8.88 -13.01
CA ASN A 183 5.09 8.53 -12.17
C ASN A 183 5.60 9.75 -11.40
N ALA A 184 5.62 10.93 -12.01
CA ALA A 184 5.98 12.17 -11.32
C ALA A 184 5.00 12.48 -10.18
N GLY A 185 3.70 12.38 -10.42
CA GLY A 185 2.67 12.58 -9.39
C GLY A 185 2.80 11.58 -8.25
N SER A 186 3.02 10.30 -8.56
CA SER A 186 3.23 9.25 -7.54
C SER A 186 4.51 9.47 -6.73
N LEU A 187 5.65 9.73 -7.38
CA LEU A 187 6.94 9.95 -6.72
C LEU A 187 6.92 11.16 -5.79
N ILE A 188 6.39 12.30 -6.25
CA ILE A 188 6.36 13.52 -5.44
C ILE A 188 5.37 13.36 -4.28
N SER A 189 4.18 12.80 -4.51
CA SER A 189 3.17 12.67 -3.45
C SER A 189 3.56 11.69 -2.35
N THR A 190 4.15 10.54 -2.71
CA THR A 190 4.63 9.54 -1.74
C THR A 190 5.81 10.03 -0.91
N PHE A 191 6.54 11.05 -1.39
CA PHE A 191 7.58 11.72 -0.59
C PHE A 191 7.02 12.88 0.24
N VAL A 192 6.27 13.80 -0.38
CA VAL A 192 5.84 15.06 0.24
C VAL A 192 4.69 14.88 1.23
N THR A 193 3.71 14.03 0.94
CA THR A 193 2.54 13.89 1.83
C THR A 193 2.90 13.33 3.21
N PRO A 194 3.76 12.31 3.35
CA PRO A 194 4.30 11.90 4.65
C PRO A 194 5.09 12.98 5.40
N VAL A 195 5.85 13.83 4.69
CA VAL A 195 6.54 14.99 5.29
C VAL A 195 5.53 15.95 5.91
N LEU A 196 4.45 16.25 5.20
CA LEU A 196 3.38 17.10 5.71
C LEU A 196 2.64 16.49 6.91
N ARG A 197 2.64 15.15 7.03
CA ARG A 197 2.07 14.43 8.18
C ARG A 197 3.00 14.50 9.40
N GLY A 198 4.26 14.09 9.25
CA GLY A 198 5.18 13.86 10.36
C GLY A 198 5.98 15.09 10.80
N ASP A 199 6.43 15.92 9.85
CA ASP A 199 7.37 17.02 10.14
C ASP A 199 6.62 18.33 10.49
N VAL A 200 5.32 18.40 10.20
CA VAL A 200 4.45 19.54 10.56
C VAL A 200 3.53 19.13 11.70
N LYS A 201 3.62 19.83 12.84
CA LYS A 201 2.73 19.63 13.98
C LYS A 201 1.47 20.50 13.85
N CYS A 202 0.31 19.87 13.92
CA CYS A 202 -0.99 20.56 13.97
C CYS A 202 -1.75 20.09 15.21
N PHE A 203 -2.41 21.03 15.90
CA PHE A 203 -3.19 20.71 17.10
C PHE A 203 -2.40 19.99 18.22
N GLY A 204 -1.07 20.11 18.22
CA GLY A 204 -0.17 19.46 19.19
C GLY A 204 0.32 18.07 18.79
N GLU A 205 -0.10 17.53 17.64
CA GLU A 205 0.23 16.18 17.16
C GLU A 205 0.61 16.18 15.66
N ASP A 206 0.86 15.00 15.09
CA ASP A 206 1.11 14.81 13.66
C ASP A 206 -0.08 15.28 12.81
N CYS A 207 0.20 15.99 11.71
CA CYS A 207 -0.81 16.74 10.98
C CYS A 207 -1.50 15.94 9.85
N TYR A 208 -2.33 14.97 10.22
CA TYR A 208 -3.13 14.22 9.24
C TYR A 208 -4.13 15.08 8.46
N ALA A 209 -4.70 16.12 9.08
CA ALA A 209 -5.63 17.04 8.40
C ALA A 209 -5.00 17.73 7.19
N LEU A 210 -3.74 18.17 7.30
CA LEU A 210 -2.97 18.78 6.20
C LEU A 210 -2.54 17.72 5.17
N ALA A 211 -2.07 16.56 5.64
CA ALA A 211 -1.68 15.45 4.78
C ALA A 211 -2.83 14.98 3.87
N PHE A 212 -4.09 15.03 4.32
CA PHE A 212 -5.27 14.78 3.49
C PHE A 212 -5.80 16.03 2.78
N GLY A 213 -5.57 17.22 3.33
CA GLY A 213 -6.03 18.49 2.78
C GLY A 213 -5.31 18.92 1.51
N VAL A 214 -3.99 18.68 1.41
CA VAL A 214 -3.21 18.98 0.18
C VAL A 214 -3.68 18.14 -1.02
N PRO A 215 -3.83 16.80 -0.90
CA PRO A 215 -4.53 15.98 -1.89
C PRO A 215 -5.91 16.54 -2.27
N ALA A 216 -6.73 16.94 -1.29
CA ALA A 216 -8.06 17.49 -1.55
C ALA A 216 -8.01 18.76 -2.41
N ALA A 217 -7.10 19.70 -2.08
CA ALA A 217 -6.90 20.92 -2.84
C ALA A 217 -6.41 20.65 -4.28
N LEU A 218 -5.50 19.70 -4.45
CA LEU A 218 -5.03 19.29 -5.78
C LEU A 218 -6.11 18.58 -6.59
N MET A 219 -6.98 17.80 -5.96
CA MET A 219 -8.12 17.20 -6.65
C MET A 219 -9.16 18.26 -7.09
N VAL A 220 -9.40 19.29 -6.27
CA VAL A 220 -10.20 20.46 -6.68
C VAL A 220 -9.56 21.16 -7.88
N LEU A 221 -8.25 21.39 -7.83
CA LEU A 221 -7.50 21.97 -8.94
C LEU A 221 -7.62 21.11 -10.22
N ALA A 222 -7.48 19.79 -10.10
CA ALA A 222 -7.65 18.85 -11.22
C ALA A 222 -9.01 19.03 -11.89
N LEU A 223 -10.09 19.06 -11.10
CA LEU A 223 -11.46 19.25 -11.59
C LEU A 223 -11.63 20.62 -12.28
N VAL A 224 -11.15 21.70 -11.67
CA VAL A 224 -11.25 23.06 -12.23
C VAL A 224 -10.50 23.16 -13.55
N VAL A 225 -9.27 22.64 -13.62
CA VAL A 225 -8.46 22.61 -14.84
C VAL A 225 -9.15 21.77 -15.91
N PHE A 226 -9.68 20.60 -15.58
CA PHE A 226 -10.40 19.76 -16.53
C PHE A 226 -11.63 20.47 -17.10
N ILE A 227 -12.44 21.13 -16.26
CA ILE A 227 -13.62 21.90 -16.69
C ILE A 227 -13.21 23.13 -17.53
N ALA A 228 -12.12 23.81 -17.20
CA ALA A 228 -11.63 24.95 -17.97
C ALA A 228 -11.31 24.58 -19.44
N GLY A 229 -10.81 23.37 -19.68
CA GLY A 229 -10.58 22.83 -21.02
C GLY A 229 -11.85 22.40 -21.78
N SER A 230 -13.03 22.47 -21.18
CA SER A 230 -14.29 21.91 -21.71
C SER A 230 -14.71 22.40 -23.09
N GLY A 231 -14.37 23.64 -23.44
CA GLY A 231 -14.64 24.25 -24.75
C GLY A 231 -13.70 23.78 -25.85
N LEU A 232 -12.57 23.14 -25.50
CA LEU A 232 -11.52 22.69 -26.41
C LEU A 232 -11.57 21.17 -26.68
N TYR A 233 -12.32 20.42 -25.88
CA TYR A 233 -12.36 18.96 -26.01
C TYR A 233 -13.24 18.48 -27.16
N ARG A 234 -12.75 17.45 -27.86
CA ARG A 234 -13.56 16.61 -28.73
C ARG A 234 -14.36 15.63 -27.87
N LYS A 235 -15.69 15.74 -27.91
CA LYS A 235 -16.63 14.93 -27.11
C LYS A 235 -17.29 13.89 -28.01
N THR A 236 -16.89 12.64 -27.88
CA THR A 236 -17.46 11.51 -28.62
C THR A 236 -18.78 11.05 -27.97
N PRO A 237 -19.80 10.66 -28.76
CA PRO A 237 -21.03 10.10 -28.23
C PRO A 237 -20.77 8.72 -27.58
N PRO A 238 -21.62 8.27 -26.65
CA PRO A 238 -21.50 6.96 -26.03
C PRO A 238 -21.58 5.86 -27.10
N GLN A 239 -20.57 4.99 -27.15
CA GLN A 239 -20.57 3.78 -27.97
C GLN A 239 -21.05 2.63 -27.08
N GLY A 240 -21.99 1.82 -27.57
CA GLY A 240 -22.68 0.80 -26.77
C GLY A 240 -21.75 -0.10 -25.93
N ASN A 241 -22.32 -0.70 -24.88
CA ASN A 241 -21.53 -1.36 -23.84
C ASN A 241 -21.03 -2.76 -24.25
N VAL A 242 -19.83 -2.79 -24.81
CA VAL A 242 -19.14 -4.02 -25.22
C VAL A 242 -19.01 -5.00 -24.06
N LEU A 243 -18.67 -4.54 -22.85
CA LEU A 243 -18.52 -5.41 -21.67
C LEU A 243 -19.83 -6.14 -21.34
N LEU A 244 -20.96 -5.43 -21.38
CA LEU A 244 -22.27 -6.00 -21.11
C LEU A 244 -22.68 -7.00 -22.20
N GLU A 245 -22.35 -6.72 -23.46
CA GLU A 245 -22.58 -7.64 -24.57
C GLU A 245 -21.78 -8.94 -24.42
N VAL A 246 -20.50 -8.85 -24.05
CA VAL A 246 -19.65 -10.02 -23.75
C VAL A 246 -20.24 -10.85 -22.60
N CYS A 247 -20.62 -10.22 -21.49
CA CYS A 247 -21.22 -10.91 -20.35
C CYS A 247 -22.55 -11.60 -20.72
N LYS A 248 -23.41 -10.95 -21.51
CA LYS A 248 -24.67 -11.53 -22.01
C LYS A 248 -24.41 -12.69 -22.97
N CYS A 249 -23.41 -12.57 -23.86
CA CYS A 249 -23.01 -13.62 -24.79
C CYS A 249 -22.53 -14.88 -24.03
N ILE A 250 -21.63 -14.70 -23.06
CA ILE A 250 -21.13 -15.78 -22.20
C ILE A 250 -22.27 -16.41 -21.39
N GLY A 251 -23.10 -15.60 -20.73
CA GLY A 251 -24.23 -16.08 -19.94
C GLY A 251 -25.26 -16.84 -20.78
N PHE A 252 -25.54 -16.37 -21.99
CA PHE A 252 -26.42 -17.08 -22.94
C PHE A 252 -25.80 -18.40 -23.39
N ALA A 253 -24.51 -18.43 -23.73
CA ALA A 253 -23.81 -19.66 -24.11
C ALA A 253 -23.86 -20.71 -22.99
N ILE A 254 -23.60 -20.32 -21.74
CA ILE A 254 -23.65 -21.22 -20.57
C ILE A 254 -25.08 -21.72 -20.34
N LYS A 255 -26.08 -20.83 -20.35
CA LYS A 255 -27.49 -21.19 -20.16
C LYS A 255 -27.98 -22.15 -21.25
N ASN A 256 -27.63 -21.90 -22.50
CA ASN A 256 -28.02 -22.74 -23.62
C ASN A 256 -27.32 -24.11 -23.59
N ARG A 257 -26.03 -24.14 -23.22
CA ARG A 257 -25.28 -25.39 -22.99
C ARG A 257 -25.89 -26.23 -21.87
N LEU A 258 -26.29 -25.62 -20.75
CA LEU A 258 -26.91 -26.33 -19.63
C LEU A 258 -28.30 -26.87 -20.00
N LYS A 259 -29.12 -26.06 -20.70
CA LYS A 259 -30.47 -26.45 -21.14
C LYS A 259 -30.45 -27.59 -22.17
N ASN A 260 -29.44 -27.63 -23.04
CA ASN A 260 -29.34 -28.61 -24.12
C ASN A 260 -28.38 -29.78 -23.81
N ARG A 261 -27.85 -29.89 -22.57
CA ARG A 261 -26.92 -30.96 -22.14
C ARG A 261 -27.53 -32.38 -22.23
N SER A 262 -28.86 -32.48 -22.28
CA SER A 262 -29.63 -33.74 -22.26
C SER A 262 -30.27 -34.11 -23.62
N ARG A 263 -30.21 -33.25 -24.65
CA ARG A 263 -30.86 -33.49 -25.95
C ARG A 263 -29.88 -33.98 -27.03
N GLN A 264 -30.39 -34.78 -27.98
CA GLN A 264 -29.74 -35.33 -29.18
C GLN A 264 -29.20 -34.26 -30.18
N ILE A 265 -28.57 -33.19 -29.70
CA ILE A 265 -27.94 -32.17 -30.51
C ILE A 265 -26.44 -32.50 -30.59
N PRO A 266 -25.82 -32.50 -31.78
CA PRO A 266 -24.40 -32.77 -31.92
C PRO A 266 -23.56 -31.80 -31.07
N LYS A 267 -22.52 -32.32 -30.41
CA LYS A 267 -21.58 -31.52 -29.64
C LYS A 267 -20.90 -30.50 -30.56
N ARG A 268 -20.92 -29.22 -30.17
CA ARG A 268 -20.19 -28.15 -30.86
C ARG A 268 -18.70 -28.18 -30.48
N ASP A 269 -17.83 -27.71 -31.37
CA ASP A 269 -16.38 -27.72 -31.20
C ASP A 269 -15.90 -26.89 -29.99
N HIS A 270 -16.54 -25.75 -29.72
CA HIS A 270 -16.27 -24.91 -28.55
C HIS A 270 -17.54 -24.60 -27.74
N TRP A 271 -17.41 -24.45 -26.42
CA TRP A 271 -18.56 -24.18 -25.53
C TRP A 271 -19.22 -22.81 -25.76
N LEU A 272 -18.50 -21.84 -26.30
CA LEU A 272 -19.04 -20.53 -26.70
C LEU A 272 -19.89 -20.59 -27.97
N ASP A 273 -19.77 -21.65 -28.79
CA ASP A 273 -20.54 -21.74 -30.03
C ASP A 273 -22.04 -21.93 -29.78
N TRP A 274 -22.44 -22.27 -28.56
CA TRP A 274 -23.85 -22.28 -28.14
C TRP A 274 -24.52 -20.90 -28.18
N ALA A 275 -23.75 -19.82 -28.33
CA ALA A 275 -24.26 -18.47 -28.54
C ALA A 275 -24.63 -18.14 -29.99
N SER A 276 -24.32 -19.00 -30.97
CA SER A 276 -24.52 -18.69 -32.40
C SER A 276 -25.98 -18.53 -32.83
N GLU A 277 -26.93 -18.88 -31.97
CA GLU A 277 -28.36 -18.71 -32.20
C GLU A 277 -28.79 -17.25 -32.07
N LYS A 278 -28.03 -16.44 -31.30
CA LYS A 278 -28.39 -15.06 -30.97
C LYS A 278 -27.30 -14.04 -31.33
N TYR A 279 -26.04 -14.45 -31.35
CA TYR A 279 -24.90 -13.55 -31.52
C TYR A 279 -24.14 -13.85 -32.81
N SER A 280 -23.49 -12.83 -33.38
CA SER A 280 -22.69 -12.95 -34.61
C SER A 280 -21.48 -13.86 -34.39
N LYS A 281 -21.02 -14.52 -35.47
CA LYS A 281 -19.84 -15.40 -35.41
C LYS A 281 -18.57 -14.61 -35.07
N GLN A 282 -18.46 -13.37 -35.54
CA GLN A 282 -17.38 -12.44 -35.22
C GLN A 282 -17.32 -12.17 -33.70
N LEU A 283 -18.44 -11.74 -33.09
CA LEU A 283 -18.49 -11.49 -31.65
C LEU A 283 -18.15 -12.75 -30.85
N ILE A 284 -18.61 -13.92 -31.28
CA ILE A 284 -18.28 -15.19 -30.63
C ILE A 284 -16.77 -15.49 -30.75
N GLY A 285 -16.15 -15.20 -31.89
CA GLY A 285 -14.70 -15.31 -32.12
C GLY A 285 -13.90 -14.38 -31.20
N GLU A 286 -14.29 -13.11 -31.13
CA GLU A 286 -13.67 -12.12 -30.25
C GLU A 286 -13.81 -12.52 -28.77
N VAL A 287 -14.99 -12.98 -28.34
CA VAL A 287 -15.22 -13.47 -26.98
C VAL A 287 -14.39 -14.72 -26.69
N LYS A 288 -14.15 -15.61 -27.67
CA LYS A 288 -13.24 -16.75 -27.51
C LYS A 288 -11.80 -16.29 -27.25
N MET A 289 -11.32 -15.24 -27.91
CA MET A 289 -9.98 -14.69 -27.64
C MET A 289 -9.90 -14.09 -26.24
N VAL A 290 -10.85 -13.22 -25.89
CA VAL A 290 -10.91 -12.56 -24.58
C VAL A 290 -10.97 -13.59 -23.45
N THR A 291 -11.82 -14.60 -23.57
CA THR A 291 -11.95 -15.64 -22.53
C THR A 291 -10.69 -16.48 -22.36
N ARG A 292 -9.87 -16.70 -23.41
CA ARG A 292 -8.56 -17.35 -23.29
C ARG A 292 -7.56 -16.51 -22.49
N VAL A 293 -7.52 -15.20 -22.73
CA VAL A 293 -6.65 -14.28 -21.97
C VAL A 293 -7.14 -14.14 -20.52
N LEU A 294 -8.45 -14.00 -20.30
CA LEU A 294 -9.03 -13.96 -18.95
C LEU A 294 -8.77 -15.26 -18.16
N PHE A 295 -8.73 -16.42 -18.83
CA PHE A 295 -8.33 -17.66 -18.18
C PHE A 295 -6.87 -17.60 -17.70
N LEU A 296 -5.97 -17.03 -18.51
CA LEU A 296 -4.58 -16.79 -18.10
C LEU A 296 -4.48 -15.77 -16.94
N PHE A 297 -5.49 -14.92 -16.73
CA PHE A 297 -5.53 -13.94 -15.64
C PHE A 297 -5.88 -14.53 -14.26
N ILE A 298 -6.42 -15.76 -14.19
CA ILE A 298 -6.83 -16.38 -12.92
C ILE A 298 -5.71 -16.41 -11.85
N PRO A 299 -4.43 -16.70 -12.18
CA PRO A 299 -3.35 -16.74 -11.18
C PRO A 299 -2.78 -15.35 -10.80
N LEU A 300 -3.05 -14.30 -11.59
CA LEU A 300 -2.46 -12.96 -11.44
C LEU A 300 -2.80 -12.25 -10.12
N PRO A 301 -3.98 -12.42 -9.50
CA PRO A 301 -4.32 -11.77 -8.23
C PRO A 301 -3.27 -11.99 -7.13
N MET A 302 -2.55 -13.11 -7.15
CA MET A 302 -1.52 -13.37 -6.14
C MET A 302 -0.34 -12.40 -6.23
N PHE A 303 0.07 -12.02 -7.43
CA PHE A 303 1.11 -11.01 -7.59
C PHE A 303 0.68 -9.69 -6.93
N TRP A 304 -0.56 -9.25 -7.18
CA TRP A 304 -1.10 -8.00 -6.63
C TRP A 304 -1.28 -8.05 -5.11
N ALA A 305 -1.63 -9.23 -4.56
CA ALA A 305 -1.71 -9.43 -3.13
C ALA A 305 -0.37 -9.19 -2.43
N LEU A 306 0.76 -9.51 -3.05
CA LEU A 306 2.09 -9.19 -2.52
C LEU A 306 2.45 -7.73 -2.82
N PHE A 307 2.28 -7.30 -4.07
CA PHE A 307 2.70 -5.98 -4.52
C PHE A 307 2.07 -4.83 -3.72
N ASP A 308 0.77 -4.90 -3.42
CA ASP A 308 0.07 -3.81 -2.74
C ASP A 308 0.32 -3.74 -1.23
N GLN A 309 1.00 -4.72 -0.62
CA GLN A 309 1.38 -4.68 0.81
C GLN A 309 2.51 -3.69 1.11
N GLN A 310 3.16 -3.13 0.07
CA GLN A 310 4.15 -2.06 0.20
C GLN A 310 3.61 -0.85 0.98
N GLY A 311 2.31 -0.56 0.88
CA GLY A 311 1.68 0.55 1.61
C GLY A 311 1.04 0.18 2.95
N SER A 312 1.05 -1.10 3.31
CA SER A 312 0.51 -1.62 4.58
C SER A 312 1.61 -2.28 5.40
N ARG A 313 1.83 -3.59 5.24
CA ARG A 313 2.78 -4.38 6.04
C ARG A 313 4.21 -3.86 5.97
N TRP A 314 4.68 -3.40 4.81
CA TRP A 314 6.05 -2.86 4.72
C TRP A 314 6.20 -1.50 5.40
N THR A 315 5.15 -0.68 5.42
CA THR A 315 5.09 0.55 6.22
C THR A 315 5.14 0.22 7.71
N LEU A 316 4.41 -0.82 8.16
CA LEU A 316 4.44 -1.29 9.55
C LEU A 316 5.76 -1.94 9.94
N GLN A 317 6.43 -2.64 9.02
CA GLN A 317 7.80 -3.08 9.22
C GLN A 317 8.74 -1.88 9.45
N ALA A 318 8.57 -0.84 8.64
CA ALA A 318 9.40 0.35 8.66
C ALA A 318 9.27 1.18 9.95
N THR A 319 8.13 1.13 10.66
CA THR A 319 7.96 1.81 11.97
C THR A 319 8.82 1.18 13.08
N LYS A 320 9.26 -0.08 12.90
CA LYS A 320 10.08 -0.85 13.85
C LYS A 320 11.58 -0.78 13.51
N MET A 321 11.97 0.07 12.56
CA MET A 321 13.34 0.19 12.07
C MET A 321 13.98 1.51 12.51
N ASN A 322 15.30 1.61 12.40
CA ASN A 322 16.03 2.85 12.59
C ASN A 322 15.90 3.72 11.34
N ALA A 323 15.31 4.89 11.51
CA ALA A 323 14.99 5.87 10.47
C ALA A 323 16.07 6.96 10.25
N ASP A 324 17.18 6.92 10.99
CA ASP A 324 18.23 7.94 10.91
C ASP A 324 19.22 7.67 9.76
N PHE A 325 19.10 8.43 8.67
CA PHE A 325 20.08 8.45 7.58
C PHE A 325 21.22 9.47 7.82
N GLY A 326 21.37 9.96 9.05
CA GLY A 326 22.40 10.89 9.51
C GLY A 326 22.05 12.36 9.31
N ILE A 327 21.66 12.73 8.09
CA ILE A 327 21.25 14.12 7.74
C ILE A 327 19.74 14.34 7.76
N TYR A 328 18.97 13.26 7.64
CA TYR A 328 17.53 13.30 7.51
C TYR A 328 16.93 12.06 8.16
N VAL A 329 15.89 12.25 8.97
CA VAL A 329 15.11 11.15 9.54
C VAL A 329 13.95 10.87 8.60
N LEU A 330 13.98 9.69 7.97
CA LEU A 330 12.98 9.32 6.97
C LEU A 330 11.72 8.77 7.66
N GLN A 331 10.55 9.30 7.31
CA GLN A 331 9.28 8.79 7.84
C GLN A 331 8.99 7.38 7.27
N PRO A 332 8.40 6.45 8.04
CA PRO A 332 8.16 5.07 7.60
C PRO A 332 7.36 4.95 6.30
N ASP A 333 6.33 5.77 6.15
CA ASP A 333 5.45 5.84 4.99
C ASP A 333 6.11 6.48 3.75
N GLN A 334 7.25 7.16 3.88
CA GLN A 334 8.01 7.66 2.73
C GLN A 334 8.64 6.54 1.91
N MET A 335 8.99 5.39 2.49
CA MET A 335 9.68 4.30 1.77
C MET A 335 8.98 3.86 0.47
N GLN A 336 7.66 4.10 0.37
CA GLN A 336 6.87 3.89 -0.84
C GLN A 336 7.36 4.70 -2.06
N PHE A 337 8.07 5.83 -1.89
CA PHE A 337 8.64 6.62 -3.00
C PHE A 337 9.67 5.83 -3.82
N LEU A 338 10.30 4.82 -3.22
CA LEU A 338 11.30 3.99 -3.89
C LEU A 338 10.69 3.26 -5.09
N ASN A 339 9.45 2.79 -4.99
CA ASN A 339 8.83 2.05 -6.09
C ASN A 339 8.71 2.86 -7.40
N PRO A 340 8.02 4.03 -7.44
CA PRO A 340 7.95 4.83 -8.67
C PRO A 340 9.31 5.32 -9.15
N LEU A 341 10.25 5.61 -8.24
CA LEU A 341 11.63 5.96 -8.60
C LEU A 341 12.33 4.80 -9.33
N LEU A 342 12.24 3.59 -8.77
CA LEU A 342 12.86 2.40 -9.34
C LEU A 342 12.22 1.98 -10.66
N ILE A 343 10.90 2.15 -10.84
CA ILE A 343 10.24 1.91 -12.12
C ILE A 343 10.82 2.82 -13.21
N LEU A 344 10.95 4.13 -12.93
CA LEU A 344 11.52 5.10 -13.88
C LEU A 344 12.96 4.75 -14.27
N VAL A 345 13.72 4.14 -13.36
CA VAL A 345 15.09 3.69 -13.59
C VAL A 345 15.13 2.33 -14.31
N PHE A 346 14.27 1.38 -13.94
CA PHE A 346 14.30 0.01 -14.45
C PHE A 346 13.75 -0.14 -15.85
N ILE A 347 12.74 0.64 -16.26
CA ILE A 347 12.21 0.60 -17.63
C ILE A 347 13.33 0.79 -18.68
N PRO A 348 14.10 1.88 -18.67
CA PRO A 348 15.17 2.06 -19.65
C PRO A 348 16.28 1.01 -19.50
N ILE A 349 16.62 0.59 -18.27
CA ILE A 349 17.63 -0.46 -18.05
C ILE A 349 17.17 -1.79 -18.67
N PHE A 350 15.89 -2.13 -18.56
CA PHE A 350 15.37 -3.42 -19.01
C PHE A 350 15.22 -3.43 -20.52
N ASP A 351 14.67 -2.36 -21.09
CA ASP A 351 14.43 -2.25 -22.54
C ASP A 351 15.72 -2.04 -23.34
N LEU A 352 16.66 -1.21 -22.85
CA LEU A 352 17.89 -0.89 -23.58
C LEU A 352 19.09 -1.77 -23.18
N GLY A 353 19.06 -2.36 -21.98
CA GLY A 353 20.15 -3.19 -21.45
C GLY A 353 19.77 -4.66 -21.36
N LEU A 354 18.90 -5.01 -20.42
CA LEU A 354 18.64 -6.39 -20.04
C LEU A 354 18.07 -7.25 -21.19
N TYR A 355 17.00 -6.81 -21.84
CA TYR A 355 16.36 -7.58 -22.90
C TYR A 355 17.25 -7.75 -24.14
N PRO A 356 17.97 -6.71 -24.63
CA PRO A 356 18.97 -6.89 -25.67
C PRO A 356 20.07 -7.88 -25.30
N LEU A 357 20.60 -7.83 -24.08
CA LEU A 357 21.63 -8.79 -23.62
C LEU A 357 21.10 -10.23 -23.58
N ILE A 358 19.87 -10.45 -23.11
CA ILE A 358 19.25 -11.79 -23.12
C ILE A 358 19.06 -12.30 -24.56
N ASN A 359 18.68 -11.40 -25.48
CA ASN A 359 18.56 -11.74 -26.90
C ASN A 359 19.93 -12.07 -27.52
N MET A 360 21.02 -11.41 -27.10
CA MET A 360 22.38 -11.76 -27.51
C MET A 360 22.78 -13.17 -27.05
N CYS A 361 22.27 -13.62 -25.90
CA CYS A 361 22.43 -14.99 -25.41
C CYS A 361 21.55 -16.03 -26.16
N LYS A 362 20.84 -15.64 -27.24
CA LYS A 362 19.92 -16.47 -28.02
C LYS A 362 18.79 -17.12 -27.21
N PHE A 363 18.47 -16.57 -26.04
CA PHE A 363 17.36 -17.04 -25.22
C PHE A 363 16.08 -16.27 -25.59
N ASN A 364 15.08 -16.97 -26.13
CA ASN A 364 13.81 -16.32 -26.47
C ASN A 364 13.00 -16.04 -25.19
N PHE A 365 12.97 -14.77 -24.79
CA PHE A 365 12.31 -14.34 -23.57
C PHE A 365 10.89 -13.85 -23.84
N THR A 366 9.98 -14.82 -23.99
CA THR A 366 8.57 -14.56 -24.31
C THR A 366 7.86 -13.75 -23.20
N PRO A 367 6.78 -13.01 -23.51
CA PRO A 367 6.05 -12.21 -22.52
C PRO A 367 5.59 -13.02 -21.30
N ILE A 368 5.12 -14.26 -21.52
CA ILE A 368 4.71 -15.17 -20.45
C ILE A 368 5.91 -15.54 -19.54
N ARG A 369 7.09 -15.79 -20.11
CA ARG A 369 8.31 -16.07 -19.33
C ARG A 369 8.76 -14.84 -18.53
N LYS A 370 8.64 -13.63 -19.10
CA LYS A 370 8.88 -12.37 -18.39
C LYS A 370 7.96 -12.22 -17.20
N MET A 371 6.65 -12.44 -17.38
CA MET A 371 5.67 -12.38 -16.29
C MET A 371 5.95 -13.40 -15.19
N ALA A 372 6.30 -14.65 -15.54
CA ALA A 372 6.68 -15.67 -14.57
C ALA A 372 7.96 -15.28 -13.79
N THR A 373 8.95 -14.70 -14.49
CA THR A 373 10.16 -14.17 -13.83
C THR A 373 9.82 -13.03 -12.87
N GLY A 374 8.88 -12.16 -13.24
CA GLY A 374 8.38 -11.11 -12.35
C GLY A 374 7.72 -11.64 -11.08
N MET A 375 6.95 -12.74 -11.18
CA MET A 375 6.40 -13.43 -10.00
C MET A 375 7.49 -14.05 -9.12
N ILE A 376 8.54 -14.62 -9.71
CA ILE A 376 9.70 -15.14 -8.96
C ILE A 376 10.41 -14.02 -8.20
N LEU A 377 10.66 -12.87 -8.86
CA LEU A 377 11.27 -11.69 -8.22
C LEU A 377 10.42 -11.16 -7.06
N ALA A 378 9.11 -11.05 -7.24
CA ALA A 378 8.19 -10.65 -6.18
C ALA A 378 8.17 -11.64 -5.00
N GLY A 379 8.24 -12.95 -5.27
CA GLY A 379 8.35 -13.97 -4.22
C GLY A 379 9.66 -13.83 -3.43
N MET A 380 10.79 -13.61 -4.13
CA MET A 380 12.08 -13.36 -3.48
C MET A 380 12.07 -12.07 -2.66
N ALA A 381 11.39 -11.01 -3.12
CA ALA A 381 11.24 -9.77 -2.36
C ALA A 381 10.59 -10.00 -1.00
N PHE A 382 9.55 -10.84 -0.94
CA PHE A 382 8.90 -11.20 0.32
C PHE A 382 9.72 -12.16 1.17
N GLY A 383 10.50 -13.05 0.54
CA GLY A 383 11.49 -13.85 1.25
C GLY A 383 12.52 -12.97 1.98
N LEU A 384 13.01 -11.90 1.33
CA LEU A 384 13.88 -10.91 1.97
C LEU A 384 13.14 -10.11 3.05
N ALA A 385 11.89 -9.70 2.81
CA ALA A 385 11.09 -9.01 3.82
C ALA A 385 10.89 -9.85 5.09
N ALA A 386 10.73 -11.17 4.96
CA ALA A 386 10.68 -12.09 6.09
C ALA A 386 12.00 -12.15 6.86
N VAL A 387 13.14 -12.15 6.15
CA VAL A 387 14.48 -12.12 6.79
C VAL A 387 14.70 -10.81 7.55
N VAL A 388 14.31 -9.68 6.96
CA VAL A 388 14.38 -8.36 7.62
C VAL A 388 13.49 -8.34 8.87
N GLU A 389 12.27 -8.87 8.77
CA GLU A 389 11.34 -8.96 9.91
C GLU A 389 11.89 -9.82 11.05
N LEU A 390 12.49 -10.97 10.72
CA LEU A 390 13.13 -11.83 11.72
C LEU A 390 14.27 -11.11 12.46
N LYS A 391 15.02 -10.26 11.75
CA LYS A 391 16.09 -9.45 12.36
C LYS A 391 15.58 -8.31 13.23
N ILE A 392 14.47 -7.68 12.87
CA ILE A 392 13.81 -6.67 13.71
C ILE A 392 13.37 -7.31 15.02
N ASN A 393 12.74 -8.48 14.95
CA ASN A 393 12.21 -9.21 16.09
C ASN A 393 13.29 -9.67 17.10
N GLU A 394 14.58 -9.72 16.73
CA GLU A 394 15.67 -10.05 17.67
C GLU A 394 15.80 -9.01 18.80
N THR A 395 15.29 -7.80 18.60
CA THR A 395 15.31 -6.72 19.60
C THR A 395 13.99 -6.52 20.33
N ASP A 396 12.94 -7.26 19.95
CA ASP A 396 11.62 -7.13 20.53
C ASP A 396 11.51 -7.91 21.85
N MET A 397 10.59 -7.44 22.70
CA MET A 397 10.27 -8.13 23.95
C MET A 397 9.61 -9.48 23.63
N PRO A 398 9.95 -10.56 24.35
CA PRO A 398 9.29 -11.85 24.18
C PRO A 398 7.78 -11.71 24.39
N GLN A 399 6.97 -12.33 23.50
CA GLN A 399 5.53 -12.36 23.70
C GLN A 399 5.17 -13.13 24.97
N LEU A 400 4.41 -12.47 25.85
CA LEU A 400 3.91 -13.04 27.10
C LEU A 400 2.66 -13.88 26.85
N VAL A 401 2.70 -15.14 27.25
CA VAL A 401 1.55 -16.05 27.25
C VAL A 401 0.85 -16.03 28.63
N PRO A 402 -0.39 -16.54 28.77
CA PRO A 402 -1.00 -16.71 30.09
C PRO A 402 -0.07 -17.44 31.05
N GLU A 403 -0.13 -17.10 32.34
CA GLU A 403 0.73 -17.64 33.41
C GLU A 403 2.24 -17.28 33.30
N GLU A 404 2.67 -16.52 32.30
CA GLU A 404 4.05 -16.00 32.19
C GLU A 404 4.14 -14.50 32.48
N SER A 405 5.21 -14.11 33.17
CA SER A 405 5.60 -12.71 33.41
C SER A 405 7.12 -12.56 33.27
N LEU A 406 7.60 -11.34 33.06
CA LEU A 406 9.03 -11.05 32.95
C LEU A 406 9.49 -10.22 34.15
N ILE A 407 10.67 -10.52 34.67
CA ILE A 407 11.24 -9.78 35.81
C ILE A 407 12.73 -9.55 35.65
N ARG A 408 13.19 -8.37 36.07
CA ARG A 408 14.61 -8.03 36.20
C ARG A 408 14.88 -7.35 37.54
N VAL A 409 16.16 -7.24 37.88
CA VAL A 409 16.62 -6.61 39.12
C VAL A 409 17.48 -5.40 38.79
N LEU A 410 17.16 -4.26 39.41
CA LEU A 410 17.95 -3.03 39.37
C LEU A 410 18.59 -2.83 40.75
N ASN A 411 19.89 -3.13 40.86
CA ASN A 411 20.62 -2.92 42.10
C ASN A 411 21.17 -1.49 42.17
N LEU A 412 20.49 -0.64 42.93
CA LEU A 412 20.88 0.74 43.26
C LEU A 412 21.54 0.85 44.64
N ALA A 413 21.74 -0.27 45.34
CA ALA A 413 22.55 -0.31 46.55
C ALA A 413 24.04 -0.24 46.21
N LYS A 414 24.89 0.13 47.18
CA LYS A 414 26.34 0.31 46.96
C LYS A 414 27.10 -1.00 46.74
N ASN A 415 26.52 -2.12 47.15
CA ASN A 415 27.19 -3.42 47.17
C ASN A 415 26.39 -4.46 46.38
N PRO A 416 27.03 -5.60 46.00
CA PRO A 416 26.34 -6.68 45.31
C PRO A 416 25.24 -7.31 46.18
N VAL A 417 24.12 -7.66 45.55
CA VAL A 417 22.96 -8.29 46.22
C VAL A 417 22.56 -9.55 45.48
N GLN A 418 22.44 -10.66 46.21
CA GLN A 418 21.86 -11.90 45.69
C GLN A 418 20.34 -11.86 45.88
N VAL A 419 19.59 -12.15 44.82
CA VAL A 419 18.12 -12.12 44.81
C VAL A 419 17.58 -13.51 44.51
N THR A 420 16.79 -14.06 45.42
CA THR A 420 16.07 -15.33 45.20
C THR A 420 14.56 -15.11 45.26
N ILE A 421 13.80 -15.79 44.40
CA ILE A 421 12.35 -15.63 44.28
C ILE A 421 11.69 -16.98 44.56
N GLN A 422 10.95 -17.08 45.65
CA GLN A 422 10.24 -18.30 46.06
C GLN A 422 11.15 -19.54 46.05
N ASP A 423 12.37 -19.37 46.59
CA ASP A 423 13.44 -20.39 46.66
C ASP A 423 13.97 -20.86 45.29
N ARG A 424 13.58 -20.19 44.19
CA ARG A 424 14.21 -20.32 42.88
C ARG A 424 15.33 -19.31 42.73
N ASP A 425 16.48 -19.78 42.29
CA ASP A 425 17.61 -18.93 41.94
C ASP A 425 17.54 -18.55 40.45
N LEU A 426 16.72 -17.54 40.15
CA LEU A 426 16.58 -16.99 38.79
C LEU A 426 17.78 -16.13 38.39
N PHE A 427 18.60 -15.69 39.35
CA PHE A 427 19.75 -14.82 39.14
C PHE A 427 21.00 -15.49 39.70
N GLN A 428 21.62 -16.36 38.90
CA GLN A 428 22.74 -17.24 39.33
C GLN A 428 23.98 -16.50 39.87
N GLN A 429 24.11 -15.20 39.60
CA GLN A 429 25.20 -14.36 40.09
C GLN A 429 24.64 -13.15 40.87
N PRO A 430 25.34 -12.68 41.92
CA PRO A 430 24.97 -11.46 42.62
C PRO A 430 24.90 -10.29 41.65
N VAL A 431 23.83 -9.48 41.77
CA VAL A 431 23.64 -8.32 40.91
C VAL A 431 24.55 -7.21 41.41
N GLU A 432 25.47 -6.73 40.57
CA GLU A 432 26.43 -5.68 40.93
C GLU A 432 25.75 -4.30 41.04
N ALA A 433 26.36 -3.40 41.83
CA ALA A 433 25.85 -2.05 42.06
C ALA A 433 25.89 -1.21 40.77
N PHE A 434 24.77 -0.57 40.40
CA PHE A 434 24.64 0.27 39.20
C PHE A 434 25.12 -0.42 37.90
N GLN A 435 25.00 -1.75 37.85
CA GLN A 435 25.25 -2.52 36.63
C GLN A 435 24.07 -2.38 35.68
N ASN A 436 24.35 -2.30 34.37
CA ASN A 436 23.29 -2.42 33.37
C ASN A 436 22.56 -3.76 33.59
N PRO A 437 21.24 -3.76 33.78
CA PRO A 437 20.50 -4.95 34.13
C PRO A 437 20.68 -6.02 33.05
N ALA A 438 20.77 -7.28 33.49
CA ALA A 438 20.70 -8.43 32.59
C ALA A 438 19.33 -8.49 31.88
N GLU A 439 19.24 -9.29 30.82
CA GLU A 439 17.97 -9.54 30.11
C GLU A 439 16.88 -10.03 31.08
N TYR A 440 15.62 -9.73 30.79
CA TYR A 440 14.50 -10.12 31.65
C TYR A 440 14.43 -11.64 31.83
N SER A 441 14.33 -12.06 33.08
CA SER A 441 14.11 -13.46 33.44
C SER A 441 12.63 -13.81 33.40
N LYS A 442 12.30 -14.98 32.84
CA LYS A 442 10.93 -15.50 32.84
C LYS A 442 10.50 -15.96 34.23
N LEU A 443 9.29 -15.58 34.60
CA LEU A 443 8.63 -15.95 35.84
C LEU A 443 7.33 -16.69 35.49
N ILE A 444 7.21 -17.93 35.97
CA ILE A 444 6.04 -18.79 35.76
C ILE A 444 5.15 -18.68 37.00
N LEU A 445 3.87 -18.35 36.78
CA LEU A 445 2.85 -18.18 37.80
C LEU A 445 1.88 -19.37 37.81
N ASN A 446 1.21 -19.60 38.95
CA ASN A 446 0.21 -20.66 39.10
C ASN A 446 -1.25 -20.16 38.87
N GLY A 447 -1.42 -18.96 38.35
CA GLY A 447 -2.71 -18.31 38.09
C GLY A 447 -2.53 -16.84 37.69
N GLU A 448 -3.65 -16.13 37.49
CA GLU A 448 -3.65 -14.75 36.98
C GLU A 448 -2.86 -13.77 37.88
N GLN A 449 -2.83 -14.03 39.19
CA GLN A 449 -2.11 -13.22 40.15
C GLN A 449 -1.56 -14.11 41.28
N GLN A 450 -0.29 -13.91 41.63
CA GLN A 450 0.39 -14.69 42.66
C GLN A 450 1.24 -13.78 43.55
N SER A 451 1.17 -14.00 44.87
CA SER A 451 2.10 -13.38 45.82
C SER A 451 3.37 -14.21 45.92
N LEU A 452 4.50 -13.58 45.62
CA LEU A 452 5.82 -14.20 45.62
C LEU A 452 6.70 -13.58 46.68
N ARG A 453 7.51 -14.44 47.32
CA ARG A 453 8.47 -14.03 48.34
C ARG A 453 9.84 -13.81 47.70
N PHE A 454 10.34 -12.59 47.79
CA PHE A 454 11.65 -12.16 47.31
C PHE A 454 12.60 -12.09 48.49
N THR A 455 13.73 -12.79 48.42
CA THR A 455 14.75 -12.77 49.45
C THR A 455 16.00 -12.08 48.91
N LEU A 456 16.42 -11.02 49.61
CA LEU A 456 17.63 -10.25 49.34
C LEU A 456 18.71 -10.66 50.33
N GLN A 457 19.86 -11.10 49.82
CA GLN A 457 21.01 -11.46 50.63
C GLN A 457 22.19 -10.55 50.36
N HIS A 458 22.75 -10.01 51.44
CA HIS A 458 23.90 -9.11 51.38
C HIS A 458 24.72 -9.21 52.67
N GLN A 459 26.04 -9.43 52.58
CA GLN A 459 26.96 -9.49 53.73
C GLN A 459 26.49 -10.42 54.88
N GLY A 460 25.79 -11.51 54.56
CA GLY A 460 25.26 -12.46 55.55
C GLY A 460 23.91 -12.08 56.19
N LEU A 461 23.34 -10.92 55.84
CA LEU A 461 21.98 -10.53 56.18
C LEU A 461 21.01 -10.98 55.08
N SER A 462 19.89 -11.58 55.49
CA SER A 462 18.84 -12.05 54.57
C SER A 462 17.51 -11.38 54.94
N LEU A 463 16.99 -10.54 54.03
CA LEU A 463 15.72 -9.85 54.18
C LEU A 463 14.71 -10.41 53.18
N ALA A 464 13.44 -10.53 53.57
CA ALA A 464 12.39 -11.06 52.71
C ALA A 464 11.23 -10.08 52.55
N PHE A 465 10.79 -9.91 51.31
CA PHE A 465 9.70 -9.02 50.92
C PHE A 465 8.68 -9.82 50.10
N ASN A 466 7.39 -9.56 50.31
CA ASN A 466 6.33 -10.19 49.54
C ASN A 466 5.76 -9.19 48.55
N TYR A 467 5.76 -9.55 47.26
CA TYR A 467 5.14 -8.75 46.20
C TYR A 467 4.14 -9.58 45.43
N THR A 468 3.10 -8.91 44.93
CA THR A 468 2.08 -9.56 44.12
C THR A 468 2.32 -9.28 42.65
N VAL A 469 2.49 -10.34 41.88
CA VAL A 469 2.79 -10.32 40.44
C VAL A 469 1.56 -10.78 39.67
N LYS A 470 1.27 -10.15 38.54
CA LYS A 470 0.20 -10.55 37.61
C LYS A 470 0.80 -11.18 36.37
N GLU A 471 0.05 -12.09 35.75
CA GLU A 471 0.40 -12.64 34.43
C GLU A 471 0.48 -11.55 33.36
N LYS A 472 1.25 -11.80 32.30
CA LYS A 472 1.42 -10.90 31.14
C LYS A 472 1.94 -9.50 31.49
N SER A 473 2.61 -9.35 32.61
CA SER A 473 3.24 -8.10 33.02
C SER A 473 4.75 -8.23 33.11
N VAL A 474 5.44 -7.10 32.87
CA VAL A 474 6.88 -6.96 32.96
C VAL A 474 7.22 -6.16 34.22
N TYR A 475 8.21 -6.60 34.99
CA TYR A 475 8.55 -6.00 36.27
C TYR A 475 10.05 -5.71 36.44
N SER A 476 10.34 -4.62 37.16
CA SER A 476 11.65 -4.33 37.72
C SER A 476 11.59 -4.36 39.23
N LEU A 477 12.46 -5.16 39.85
CA LEU A 477 12.72 -5.10 41.28
C LEU A 477 13.85 -4.10 41.52
N ILE A 478 13.51 -2.91 42.03
CA ILE A 478 14.51 -1.95 42.52
C ILE A 478 14.98 -2.42 43.88
N VAL A 479 16.29 -2.61 44.03
CA VAL A 479 16.95 -2.86 45.32
C VAL A 479 17.77 -1.62 45.67
N PHE A 480 17.57 -1.08 46.87
CA PHE A 480 18.24 0.15 47.31
C PHE A 480 18.51 0.11 48.81
N GLU A 481 19.39 1.00 49.27
CA GLU A 481 19.70 1.16 50.69
C GLU A 481 18.95 2.38 51.25
N ALA A 482 18.14 2.18 52.28
CA ALA A 482 17.41 3.22 53.00
C ALA A 482 17.67 3.09 54.49
N GLU A 483 18.05 4.20 55.14
CA GLU A 483 18.29 4.27 56.59
C GLU A 483 19.31 3.22 57.10
N GLY A 484 20.28 2.84 56.25
CA GLY A 484 21.30 1.83 56.58
C GLY A 484 20.83 0.36 56.48
N SER A 485 19.65 0.12 55.90
CA SER A 485 19.11 -1.22 55.64
C SER A 485 18.73 -1.40 54.16
N LEU A 486 18.84 -2.63 53.67
CA LEU A 486 18.38 -2.98 52.32
C LEU A 486 16.86 -2.96 52.26
N SER A 487 16.33 -2.30 51.24
CA SER A 487 14.92 -2.23 50.93
C SER A 487 14.71 -2.55 49.46
N SER A 488 13.49 -2.95 49.11
CA SER A 488 13.12 -3.15 47.72
C SER A 488 11.78 -2.53 47.36
N ARG A 489 11.59 -2.31 46.06
CA ARG A 489 10.32 -1.89 45.47
C ARG A 489 10.14 -2.58 44.13
N LEU A 490 8.98 -3.20 43.94
CA LEU A 490 8.58 -3.75 42.66
C LEU A 490 7.82 -2.68 41.86
N ILE A 491 8.24 -2.45 40.62
CA ILE A 491 7.57 -1.54 39.67
C ILE A 491 7.24 -2.28 38.39
N THR A 492 6.22 -1.80 37.68
CA THR A 492 5.83 -2.33 36.36
C THR A 492 6.62 -1.63 35.26
N ASP A 493 7.07 -2.40 34.27
CA ASP A 493 7.75 -1.94 33.06
C ASP A 493 6.82 -1.98 31.84
N LEU A 494 7.29 -1.41 30.73
CA LEU A 494 6.59 -1.53 29.46
C LEU A 494 6.56 -2.97 28.97
N GLU A 495 5.39 -3.41 28.51
CA GLU A 495 5.17 -4.75 27.97
C GLU A 495 5.64 -4.89 26.51
N ALA A 496 5.75 -3.76 25.80
CA ALA A 496 6.17 -3.68 24.41
C ALA A 496 7.02 -2.42 24.16
N LYS A 497 7.69 -2.39 23.01
CA LYS A 497 8.41 -1.19 22.57
C LYS A 497 7.45 -0.01 22.40
N PRO A 498 7.93 1.23 22.64
CA PRO A 498 7.14 2.42 22.35
C PRO A 498 6.79 2.51 20.87
N GLU A 499 5.56 2.91 20.57
CA GLU A 499 5.06 3.02 19.21
C GLU A 499 5.66 4.23 18.45
N ASN A 500 5.55 4.21 17.11
CA ASN A 500 5.97 5.28 16.21
C ASN A 500 7.46 5.67 16.32
N GLY A 501 8.31 4.74 16.76
CA GLY A 501 9.74 4.99 16.93
C GLY A 501 10.07 5.95 18.08
N LEU A 502 9.11 6.29 18.95
CA LEU A 502 9.38 7.13 20.12
C LEU A 502 10.31 6.42 21.10
N ALA A 503 10.99 7.19 21.94
CA ALA A 503 11.74 6.68 23.08
C ALA A 503 10.90 6.84 24.35
N ALA A 504 10.82 5.79 25.18
CA ALA A 504 10.21 5.89 26.49
C ALA A 504 11.27 6.14 27.56
N VAL A 505 11.01 7.08 28.46
CA VAL A 505 11.91 7.39 29.57
C VAL A 505 11.17 7.40 30.88
N ARG A 506 11.75 6.75 31.88
CA ARG A 506 11.31 6.77 33.27
C ARG A 506 12.41 7.29 34.17
N PHE A 507 12.03 7.99 35.22
CA PHE A 507 12.96 8.52 36.22
C PHE A 507 12.77 7.83 37.56
N ILE A 508 13.88 7.51 38.24
CA ILE A 508 13.90 7.04 39.62
C ILE A 508 14.62 8.08 40.47
N ASN A 509 13.95 8.58 41.50
CA ASN A 509 14.50 9.59 42.39
C ASN A 509 15.15 8.95 43.62
N GLY A 510 16.48 8.83 43.62
CA GLY A 510 17.27 8.34 44.76
C GLY A 510 17.53 9.39 45.85
N LEU A 511 16.98 10.60 45.75
CA LEU A 511 17.12 11.65 46.76
C LEU A 511 16.09 11.51 47.89
N SER A 512 16.40 12.10 49.05
CA SER A 512 15.51 12.17 50.21
C SER A 512 14.44 13.27 50.11
N GLN A 513 14.39 13.98 49.00
CA GLN A 513 13.45 15.08 48.70
C GLN A 513 12.81 14.87 47.33
N ASP A 514 11.64 15.47 47.10
CA ASP A 514 10.95 15.39 45.82
C ASP A 514 11.69 16.19 44.74
N VAL A 515 11.61 15.74 43.49
CA VAL A 515 12.26 16.40 42.36
C VAL A 515 11.28 16.69 41.25
N ASN A 516 11.44 17.85 40.61
CA ASN A 516 10.71 18.21 39.41
C ASN A 516 11.69 18.30 38.24
N LEU A 517 11.49 17.46 37.23
CA LEU A 517 12.38 17.37 36.07
C LEU A 517 11.78 18.15 34.91
N SER A 518 12.58 18.98 34.26
CA SER A 518 12.22 19.66 33.01
C SER A 518 13.02 19.08 31.85
N ILE A 519 12.32 18.60 30.82
CA ILE A 519 12.92 18.14 29.55
C ILE A 519 12.40 19.08 28.44
N ASP A 520 13.31 19.58 27.60
CA ASP A 520 13.03 20.59 26.55
C ASP A 520 12.31 21.85 27.03
N SER A 521 12.61 22.30 28.25
CA SER A 521 12.11 23.55 28.84
C SER A 521 10.57 23.66 28.93
N LYS A 522 9.82 22.56 28.74
CA LYS A 522 8.35 22.57 28.68
C LYS A 522 7.67 21.42 29.42
N ARG A 523 8.32 20.25 29.54
CA ARG A 523 7.71 19.07 30.18
C ARG A 523 8.21 18.91 31.61
N PHE A 524 7.30 19.02 32.57
CA PHE A 524 7.60 18.83 33.99
C PHE A 524 7.17 17.43 34.45
N ILE A 525 8.11 16.68 35.03
CA ILE A 525 7.87 15.35 35.60
C ILE A 525 8.20 15.42 37.10
N ALA A 526 7.18 15.27 37.94
CA ALA A 526 7.35 15.22 39.39
C ALA A 526 7.66 13.78 39.82
N VAL A 527 8.71 13.59 40.60
CA VAL A 527 9.13 12.27 41.11
C VAL A 527 9.34 12.35 42.61
N GLN A 528 8.58 11.55 43.36
CA GLN A 528 8.63 11.55 44.83
C GLN A 528 9.98 11.04 45.34
N LYS A 529 10.34 11.43 46.57
CA LYS A 529 11.56 10.95 47.25
C LYS A 529 11.62 9.43 47.46
N ASN A 530 12.76 8.96 47.95
CA ASN A 530 12.99 7.60 48.44
C ASN A 530 12.78 6.51 47.37
N TYR A 531 13.55 6.60 46.28
CA TYR A 531 13.59 5.65 45.17
C TYR A 531 12.21 5.39 44.56
N SER A 532 11.36 6.41 44.52
CA SER A 532 10.10 6.34 43.76
C SER A 532 10.40 6.46 42.26
N ALA A 533 9.55 5.83 41.45
CA ALA A 533 9.66 5.87 40.00
C ALA A 533 8.53 6.73 39.41
N SER A 534 8.84 7.49 38.37
CA SER A 534 7.83 8.18 37.57
C SER A 534 7.07 7.21 36.67
N GLU A 535 5.95 7.67 36.11
CA GLU A 535 5.40 7.05 34.90
C GLU A 535 6.35 7.24 33.71
N TYR A 536 6.21 6.39 32.70
CA TYR A 536 6.96 6.54 31.45
C TYR A 536 6.50 7.79 30.69
N SER A 537 7.46 8.56 30.20
CA SER A 537 7.25 9.70 29.31
C SER A 537 7.78 9.37 27.92
N LEU A 538 6.97 9.59 26.88
CA LEU A 538 7.34 9.37 25.49
C LEU A 538 8.01 10.62 24.90
N LEU A 539 9.20 10.46 24.35
CA LEU A 539 10.02 11.51 23.76
C LEU A 539 10.39 11.16 22.32
N GLU A 540 10.57 12.18 21.50
CA GLU A 540 11.12 11.99 20.15
C GLU A 540 12.61 11.62 20.26
N ARG A 541 13.17 11.06 19.18
CA ARG A 541 14.59 10.77 19.16
C ARG A 541 15.38 12.07 19.08
N ASP A 542 16.10 12.40 20.15
CA ASP A 542 17.07 13.49 20.15
C ASP A 542 18.17 13.27 21.22
N LYS A 543 19.18 14.13 21.22
CA LYS A 543 20.18 14.25 22.27
C LYS A 543 19.73 15.27 23.32
N TYR A 544 19.25 14.75 24.44
CA TYR A 544 18.75 15.55 25.55
C TYR A 544 19.86 15.84 26.56
N ASN A 545 20.67 16.87 26.29
CA ASN A 545 21.78 17.27 27.17
C ASN A 545 21.44 18.46 28.10
N ASN A 546 20.31 19.14 27.86
CA ASN A 546 19.94 20.38 28.56
C ASN A 546 18.72 20.18 29.47
N GLY A 547 18.50 18.98 30.00
CA GLY A 547 17.45 18.75 30.99
C GLY A 547 17.76 19.50 32.29
N LYS A 548 16.72 19.77 33.09
CA LYS A 548 16.86 20.43 34.40
C LYS A 548 16.23 19.56 35.48
N CYS A 549 16.92 19.41 36.60
CA CYS A 549 16.40 18.80 37.81
C CYS A 549 16.24 19.89 38.87
N ILE A 550 14.99 20.21 39.20
CA ILE A 550 14.65 21.23 40.19
C ILE A 550 14.40 20.54 41.52
N THR A 551 15.12 20.97 42.54
CA THR A 551 15.00 20.49 43.91
C THR A 551 14.86 21.66 44.88
N GLU A 552 14.57 21.40 46.16
CA GLU A 552 14.55 22.47 47.18
C GLU A 552 15.91 23.17 47.34
N MET A 553 17.01 22.49 47.01
CA MET A 553 18.38 23.01 47.13
C MET A 553 18.86 23.84 45.94
N GLY A 554 18.15 23.80 44.82
CA GLY A 554 18.56 24.46 43.58
C GLY A 554 18.20 23.68 42.31
N GLU A 555 18.64 24.23 41.20
CA GLU A 555 18.43 23.70 39.84
C GLU A 555 19.74 23.11 39.31
N PHE A 556 19.68 21.84 38.87
CA PHE A 556 20.82 21.08 38.36
C PHE A 556 20.62 20.69 36.90
N THR A 557 21.70 20.65 36.13
CA THR A 557 21.66 20.19 34.73
C THR A 557 21.61 18.67 34.65
N LEU A 558 20.78 18.16 33.75
CA LEU A 558 20.51 16.74 33.55
C LEU A 558 20.90 16.35 32.12
N GLU A 559 21.95 15.55 31.99
CA GLU A 559 22.40 14.99 30.71
C GLU A 559 21.85 13.57 30.53
N LEU A 560 20.94 13.39 29.57
CA LEU A 560 20.35 12.08 29.22
C LEU A 560 21.07 11.43 28.03
N GLY A 561 21.76 12.24 27.23
CA GLY A 561 22.36 11.81 25.97
C GLY A 561 21.32 11.48 24.91
N LEU A 562 21.69 10.61 23.97
CA LEU A 562 20.79 10.15 22.92
C LEU A 562 19.72 9.20 23.48
N LEU A 563 18.47 9.50 23.16
CA LEU A 563 17.33 8.59 23.32
C LEU A 563 16.95 8.07 21.95
N ASP A 564 17.22 6.79 21.69
CA ASP A 564 17.10 6.21 20.35
C ASP A 564 15.73 5.57 20.04
N PHE A 565 15.47 5.27 18.77
CA PHE A 565 14.15 4.80 18.30
C PHE A 565 13.69 3.51 18.98
N GLY A 566 12.45 3.50 19.48
CA GLY A 566 11.82 2.31 20.05
C GLY A 566 12.47 1.79 21.33
N ALA A 567 13.41 2.53 21.90
CA ALA A 567 14.10 2.17 23.14
C ALA A 567 13.32 2.64 24.37
N SER A 568 13.50 1.91 25.47
CA SER A 568 13.03 2.32 26.79
C SER A 568 14.22 2.53 27.71
N TYR A 569 14.22 3.61 28.49
CA TYR A 569 15.30 3.95 29.40
C TYR A 569 14.79 4.21 30.81
N THR A 570 15.53 3.72 31.82
CA THR A 570 15.37 4.12 33.21
C THR A 570 16.55 4.98 33.64
N ILE A 571 16.24 6.18 34.12
CA ILE A 571 17.23 7.18 34.51
C ILE A 571 17.15 7.36 36.02
N VAL A 572 18.21 6.97 36.72
CA VAL A 572 18.30 7.05 38.18
C VAL A 572 19.05 8.31 38.56
N ILE A 573 18.41 9.12 39.41
CA ILE A 573 18.94 10.38 39.91
C ILE A 573 19.50 10.13 41.31
N THR A 574 20.80 10.37 41.50
CA THR A 574 21.50 10.14 42.77
C THR A 574 22.39 11.32 43.13
N ASN A 575 22.70 11.46 44.41
CA ASN A 575 23.60 12.50 44.90
C ASN A 575 25.05 11.98 44.91
N VAL A 576 26.02 12.76 44.41
CA VAL A 576 27.45 12.46 44.61
C VAL A 576 28.24 13.74 44.86
N SER A 577 28.90 13.77 46.03
CA SER A 577 29.96 14.66 46.52
C SER A 577 30.26 15.94 45.71
N GLY A 578 29.85 17.09 46.25
CA GLY A 578 30.12 18.42 45.70
C GLY A 578 28.90 19.34 45.64
N GLY A 579 27.70 18.77 45.78
CA GLY A 579 26.43 19.49 45.67
C GLY A 579 25.69 19.23 44.36
N ASP A 580 26.31 18.55 43.39
CA ASP A 580 25.73 18.24 42.08
C ASP A 580 24.96 16.90 42.03
N VAL A 581 24.01 16.82 41.10
CA VAL A 581 23.19 15.63 40.86
C VAL A 581 23.85 14.74 39.80
N LYS A 582 24.01 13.46 40.10
CA LYS A 582 24.52 12.45 39.16
C LYS A 582 23.39 11.61 38.59
N THR A 583 23.39 11.43 37.27
CA THR A 583 22.47 10.52 36.58
C THR A 583 23.15 9.19 36.25
N TRP A 584 22.41 8.11 36.35
CA TRP A 584 22.77 6.80 35.80
C TRP A 584 21.67 6.35 34.84
N LYS A 585 22.04 5.97 33.62
CA LYS A 585 21.11 5.58 32.56
C LYS A 585 21.18 4.09 32.32
N SER A 586 20.05 3.41 32.49
CA SER A 586 19.82 2.01 32.08
C SER A 586 19.00 1.98 30.79
N GLU A 587 19.39 1.12 29.86
CA GLU A 587 18.57 0.74 28.71
C GLU A 587 17.74 -0.49 29.08
N ASP A 588 16.43 -0.31 29.07
CA ASP A 588 15.47 -1.31 29.53
C ASP A 588 14.95 -2.17 28.38
N ILE A 589 14.69 -1.53 27.24
CA ILE A 589 14.31 -2.18 25.99
C ILE A 589 15.26 -1.66 24.93
N LYS A 590 15.88 -2.60 24.20
CA LYS A 590 16.91 -2.30 23.20
C LYS A 590 16.35 -1.42 22.08
N ALA A 591 17.11 -0.42 21.67
CA ALA A 591 16.80 0.41 20.52
C ALA A 591 16.64 -0.41 19.22
N ASN A 592 15.88 0.13 18.26
CA ASN A 592 15.78 -0.42 16.92
C ASN A 592 17.16 -0.36 16.25
N ASN A 593 17.76 -1.52 16.01
CA ASN A 593 19.12 -1.63 15.44
C ASN A 593 19.13 -1.84 13.92
N VAL A 594 18.03 -2.33 13.34
CA VAL A 594 17.94 -2.57 11.89
C VAL A 594 17.59 -1.27 11.17
N HIS A 595 18.52 -0.76 10.37
CA HIS A 595 18.32 0.46 9.59
C HIS A 595 17.33 0.27 8.44
N MET A 596 16.45 1.26 8.19
CA MET A 596 15.42 1.20 7.13
C MET A 596 15.96 0.87 5.72
N ALA A 597 17.22 1.23 5.44
CA ALA A 597 17.89 0.87 4.17
C ALA A 597 17.92 -0.64 3.90
N TRP A 598 17.75 -1.51 4.90
CA TRP A 598 17.59 -2.95 4.71
C TRP A 598 16.31 -3.34 3.95
N GLN A 599 15.34 -2.43 3.79
CA GLN A 599 14.22 -2.64 2.88
C GLN A 599 14.57 -2.34 1.40
N LEU A 600 15.72 -1.73 1.10
CA LEU A 600 16.08 -1.42 -0.29
C LEU A 600 16.16 -2.67 -1.18
N PRO A 601 16.78 -3.80 -0.77
CA PRO A 601 16.80 -5.02 -1.58
C PRO A 601 15.42 -5.58 -1.94
N GLN A 602 14.46 -5.58 -1.00
CA GLN A 602 13.09 -6.03 -1.29
C GLN A 602 12.36 -5.06 -2.23
N TYR A 603 12.56 -3.73 -2.10
CA TYR A 603 12.04 -2.75 -3.05
C TYR A 603 12.63 -2.92 -4.46
N LEU A 604 13.94 -3.16 -4.57
CA LEU A 604 14.59 -3.44 -5.86
C LEU A 604 13.97 -4.66 -6.55
N LEU A 605 13.75 -5.75 -5.81
CA LEU A 605 13.18 -6.97 -6.38
C LEU A 605 11.70 -6.81 -6.75
N ILE A 606 10.87 -6.18 -5.90
CA ILE A 606 9.44 -6.01 -6.18
C ILE A 606 9.22 -5.06 -7.37
N SER A 607 9.98 -3.96 -7.47
CA SER A 607 9.89 -3.02 -8.59
C SER A 607 10.39 -3.65 -9.90
N ALA A 608 11.48 -4.42 -9.86
CA ALA A 608 11.93 -5.20 -11.01
C ALA A 608 10.87 -6.23 -11.43
N GLY A 609 10.25 -6.89 -10.44
CA GLY A 609 9.14 -7.80 -10.62
C GLY A 609 7.93 -7.16 -11.29
N GLU A 610 7.58 -5.94 -10.88
CA GLU A 610 6.50 -5.14 -11.46
C GLU A 610 6.76 -4.81 -12.94
N VAL A 611 7.97 -4.37 -13.30
CA VAL A 611 8.32 -4.08 -14.69
C VAL A 611 8.16 -5.33 -15.57
N MET A 612 8.59 -6.49 -15.09
CA MET A 612 8.50 -7.74 -15.85
C MET A 612 7.10 -8.35 -15.87
N PHE A 613 6.32 -8.16 -14.82
CA PHE A 613 4.97 -8.71 -14.70
C PHE A 613 3.91 -7.77 -15.24
N SER A 614 3.82 -6.56 -14.71
CA SER A 614 2.72 -5.62 -14.94
C SER A 614 2.81 -4.98 -16.33
N ILE A 615 3.95 -4.35 -16.65
CA ILE A 615 4.13 -3.64 -17.92
C ILE A 615 4.07 -4.65 -19.08
N THR A 616 4.78 -5.77 -18.96
CA THR A 616 4.76 -6.82 -19.98
C THR A 616 3.39 -7.49 -20.09
N GLY A 617 2.71 -7.74 -18.97
CA GLY A 617 1.40 -8.38 -18.96
C GLY A 617 0.31 -7.51 -19.58
N LEU A 618 0.34 -6.20 -19.33
CA LEU A 618 -0.52 -5.24 -20.01
C LEU A 618 -0.23 -5.22 -21.52
N ALA A 619 1.03 -5.09 -21.94
CA ALA A 619 1.40 -5.10 -23.36
C ALA A 619 0.98 -6.41 -24.07
N PHE A 620 1.19 -7.56 -23.41
CA PHE A 620 0.74 -8.86 -23.89
C PHE A 620 -0.78 -8.90 -24.04
N SER A 621 -1.53 -8.49 -23.02
CA SER A 621 -2.99 -8.44 -23.06
C SER A 621 -3.51 -7.55 -24.19
N TYR A 622 -2.85 -6.42 -24.45
CA TYR A 622 -3.20 -5.54 -25.57
C TYR A 622 -2.95 -6.22 -26.92
N SER A 623 -1.83 -6.93 -27.07
CA SER A 623 -1.49 -7.64 -28.33
C SER A 623 -2.42 -8.81 -28.64
N GLN A 624 -2.94 -9.50 -27.61
CA GLN A 624 -3.83 -10.66 -27.76
C GLN A 624 -5.32 -10.28 -27.78
N SER A 625 -5.63 -9.00 -27.95
CA SER A 625 -6.99 -8.48 -27.87
C SER A 625 -7.48 -7.93 -29.22
N PRO A 626 -8.70 -8.30 -29.66
CA PRO A 626 -9.31 -7.65 -30.81
C PRO A 626 -9.57 -6.17 -30.49
N ALA A 627 -9.56 -5.32 -31.52
CA ALA A 627 -9.66 -3.87 -31.38
C ALA A 627 -10.89 -3.42 -30.58
N SER A 628 -12.03 -4.10 -30.77
CA SER A 628 -13.30 -3.87 -30.08
C SER A 628 -13.30 -4.24 -28.59
N MET A 629 -12.40 -5.13 -28.14
CA MET A 629 -12.45 -5.75 -26.81
C MET A 629 -11.32 -5.36 -25.86
N LYS A 630 -10.44 -4.43 -26.27
CA LYS A 630 -9.31 -3.94 -25.45
C LYS A 630 -9.75 -3.45 -24.06
N SER A 631 -10.86 -2.72 -24.00
CA SER A 631 -11.43 -2.20 -22.75
C SER A 631 -11.90 -3.31 -21.80
N VAL A 632 -12.45 -4.41 -22.34
CA VAL A 632 -12.92 -5.57 -21.55
C VAL A 632 -11.74 -6.27 -20.87
N LEU A 633 -10.63 -6.46 -21.58
CA LEU A 633 -9.44 -7.07 -21.00
C LEU A 633 -8.74 -6.16 -19.99
N GLN A 634 -8.71 -4.86 -20.23
CA GLN A 634 -8.20 -3.90 -19.25
C GLN A 634 -9.05 -3.88 -17.96
N ALA A 635 -10.37 -3.99 -18.08
CA ALA A 635 -11.26 -4.14 -16.93
C ALA A 635 -11.00 -5.47 -16.19
N GLY A 636 -10.80 -6.56 -16.93
CA GLY A 636 -10.40 -7.85 -16.37
C GLY A 636 -9.07 -7.79 -15.62
N TRP A 637 -8.09 -7.06 -16.16
CA TRP A 637 -6.80 -6.82 -15.50
C TRP A 637 -6.96 -6.09 -14.17
N LEU A 638 -7.69 -4.96 -14.14
CA LEU A 638 -7.95 -4.20 -12.92
C LEU A 638 -8.71 -5.05 -11.88
N LEU A 639 -9.62 -5.91 -12.33
CA LEU A 639 -10.31 -6.85 -11.45
C LEU A 639 -9.34 -7.83 -10.77
N THR A 640 -8.26 -8.26 -11.45
CA THR A 640 -7.24 -9.09 -10.79
C THR A 640 -6.57 -8.38 -9.61
N VAL A 641 -6.35 -7.07 -9.72
CA VAL A 641 -5.81 -6.23 -8.62
C VAL A 641 -6.81 -6.17 -7.47
N ALA A 642 -8.10 -5.98 -7.76
CA ALA A 642 -9.16 -5.95 -6.76
C ALA A 642 -9.27 -7.28 -5.99
N VAL A 643 -9.20 -8.41 -6.71
CA VAL A 643 -9.20 -9.75 -6.10
C VAL A 643 -7.93 -9.95 -5.27
N GLY A 644 -6.76 -9.51 -5.74
CA GLY A 644 -5.50 -9.59 -4.98
C GLY A 644 -5.58 -8.89 -3.63
N ASN A 645 -6.10 -7.66 -3.59
CA ASN A 645 -6.31 -6.93 -2.34
C ASN A 645 -7.34 -7.62 -1.43
N THR A 646 -8.38 -8.24 -2.01
CA THR A 646 -9.37 -9.00 -1.23
C THR A 646 -8.75 -10.26 -0.62
N LEU A 647 -7.81 -10.92 -1.30
CA LEU A 647 -7.08 -12.07 -0.75
C LEU A 647 -6.28 -11.67 0.50
N VAL A 648 -5.59 -10.52 0.48
CA VAL A 648 -4.87 -10.03 1.66
C VAL A 648 -5.82 -9.79 2.84
N LEU A 649 -6.97 -9.16 2.58
CA LEU A 649 -8.00 -8.94 3.60
C LEU A 649 -8.48 -10.26 4.24
N VAL A 650 -8.71 -11.30 3.43
CA VAL A 650 -9.13 -12.62 3.94
C VAL A 650 -8.03 -13.26 4.77
N VAL A 651 -6.77 -13.23 4.31
CA VAL A 651 -5.64 -13.81 5.04
C VAL A 651 -5.42 -13.11 6.38
N ALA A 652 -5.42 -11.76 6.39
CA ALA A 652 -5.23 -10.96 7.60
C ALA A 652 -6.30 -11.21 8.68
N GLN A 653 -7.53 -11.57 8.28
CA GLN A 653 -8.63 -11.87 9.21
C GLN A 653 -8.71 -13.35 9.61
N ALA A 654 -8.35 -14.26 8.71
CA ALA A 654 -8.54 -15.70 8.92
C ALA A 654 -7.54 -16.31 9.92
N ALA A 655 -6.32 -15.78 9.99
CA ALA A 655 -5.29 -16.30 10.90
C ALA A 655 -4.37 -15.17 11.36
N PRO A 656 -4.57 -14.60 12.56
CA PRO A 656 -3.61 -13.66 13.14
C PRO A 656 -2.31 -14.41 13.39
N MET A 657 -1.33 -14.17 12.52
CA MET A 657 0.01 -14.75 12.58
C MET A 657 1.05 -13.64 12.68
N ALA A 658 2.25 -14.00 13.13
CA ALA A 658 3.36 -13.07 13.14
C ALA A 658 3.67 -12.58 11.71
N GLN A 659 4.04 -11.31 11.57
CA GLN A 659 4.26 -10.67 10.27
C GLN A 659 5.30 -11.41 9.40
N TRP A 660 6.38 -11.94 10.00
CA TRP A 660 7.37 -12.72 9.28
C TRP A 660 6.78 -14.01 8.67
N ALA A 661 5.85 -14.65 9.39
CA ALA A 661 5.20 -15.87 8.94
C ALA A 661 4.22 -15.57 7.79
N GLU A 662 3.54 -14.43 7.85
CA GLU A 662 2.71 -13.92 6.75
C GLU A 662 3.55 -13.70 5.48
N PHE A 663 4.74 -13.09 5.60
CA PHE A 663 5.63 -12.91 4.45
C PHE A 663 6.12 -14.24 3.86
N VAL A 664 6.44 -15.23 4.70
CA VAL A 664 6.81 -16.59 4.23
C VAL A 664 5.62 -17.26 3.54
N LEU A 665 4.41 -17.16 4.10
CA LEU A 665 3.20 -17.71 3.51
C LEU A 665 2.97 -17.15 2.10
N PHE A 666 3.00 -15.83 1.93
CA PHE A 666 2.83 -15.19 0.63
C PHE A 666 3.96 -15.55 -0.35
N THR A 667 5.19 -15.71 0.13
CA THR A 667 6.32 -16.18 -0.68
C THR A 667 6.04 -17.57 -1.26
N VAL A 668 5.67 -18.53 -0.41
CA VAL A 668 5.38 -19.92 -0.83
C VAL A 668 4.18 -19.99 -1.77
N LEU A 669 3.11 -19.26 -1.45
CA LEU A 669 1.92 -19.19 -2.30
C LEU A 669 2.24 -18.61 -3.68
N LEU A 670 3.03 -17.54 -3.76
CA LEU A 670 3.38 -16.95 -5.05
C LEU A 670 4.26 -17.87 -5.89
N PHE A 671 5.20 -18.61 -5.27
CA PHE A 671 5.97 -19.63 -6.00
C PHE A 671 5.08 -20.75 -6.55
N ALA A 672 4.13 -21.25 -5.75
CA ALA A 672 3.18 -22.26 -6.21
C ALA A 672 2.31 -21.73 -7.37
N VAL A 673 1.82 -20.50 -7.25
CA VAL A 673 1.05 -19.81 -8.30
C VAL A 673 1.89 -19.57 -9.55
N CYS A 674 3.18 -19.25 -9.42
CA CYS A 674 4.10 -19.09 -10.54
C CYS A 674 4.29 -20.41 -11.30
N VAL A 675 4.35 -21.55 -10.62
CA VAL A 675 4.39 -22.87 -11.26
C VAL A 675 3.10 -23.11 -12.05
N ILE A 676 1.94 -22.86 -11.45
CA ILE A 676 0.64 -23.00 -12.11
C ILE A 676 0.57 -22.09 -13.35
N PHE A 677 0.93 -20.82 -13.21
CA PHE A 677 0.95 -19.86 -14.30
C PHE A 677 1.90 -20.28 -15.43
N SER A 678 3.07 -20.82 -15.08
CA SER A 678 4.04 -21.32 -16.07
C SER A 678 3.50 -22.52 -16.85
N ILE A 679 2.79 -23.44 -16.17
CA ILE A 679 2.10 -24.56 -16.82
C ILE A 679 0.99 -24.04 -17.74
N MET A 680 0.14 -23.14 -17.26
CA MET A 680 -0.93 -22.53 -18.06
C MET A 680 -0.37 -21.79 -19.28
N GLY A 681 0.73 -21.08 -19.09
CA GLY A 681 1.43 -20.35 -20.13
C GLY A 681 2.10 -21.26 -21.18
N TYR A 682 2.58 -22.44 -20.77
CA TYR A 682 3.12 -23.44 -21.71
C TYR A 682 2.06 -23.98 -22.67
N PHE A 683 0.82 -24.17 -22.19
CA PHE A 683 -0.32 -24.60 -23.00
C PHE A 683 -1.05 -23.44 -23.70
N TYR A 684 -0.61 -22.20 -23.51
CA TYR A 684 -1.24 -21.04 -24.11
C TYR A 684 -0.88 -20.93 -25.60
N VAL A 685 -1.90 -20.93 -26.45
CA VAL A 685 -1.75 -20.72 -27.90
C VAL A 685 -2.13 -19.27 -28.21
N SER A 686 -1.15 -18.48 -28.64
CA SER A 686 -1.38 -17.12 -29.12
C SER A 686 -2.28 -17.12 -30.35
N VAL A 687 -3.25 -16.21 -30.37
CA VAL A 687 -4.12 -16.01 -31.53
C VAL A 687 -3.84 -14.61 -32.03
N ASP A 688 -3.38 -14.51 -33.28
CA ASP A 688 -3.22 -13.21 -33.91
C ASP A 688 -4.61 -12.65 -34.25
N PRO A 689 -4.98 -11.44 -33.78
CA PRO A 689 -6.25 -10.81 -34.15
C PRO A 689 -6.40 -10.64 -35.67
N GLU A 690 -5.30 -10.36 -36.38
CA GLU A 690 -5.28 -10.16 -37.83
C GLU A 690 -5.67 -11.44 -38.59
N ASP A 691 -5.29 -12.62 -38.07
CA ASP A 691 -5.67 -13.92 -38.65
C ASP A 691 -7.18 -14.16 -38.62
N LEU A 692 -7.90 -13.58 -37.65
CA LEU A 692 -9.35 -13.70 -37.55
C LEU A 692 -10.04 -12.77 -38.53
N GLU A 693 -9.58 -11.52 -38.63
CA GLU A 693 -10.06 -10.55 -39.60
C GLU A 693 -9.86 -11.07 -41.03
N GLU A 694 -8.68 -11.59 -41.37
CA GLU A 694 -8.41 -12.19 -42.68
C GLU A 694 -9.28 -13.42 -42.99
N LYS A 695 -9.51 -14.29 -42.00
CA LYS A 695 -10.35 -15.49 -42.19
C LYS A 695 -11.81 -15.14 -42.40
N GLU A 696 -12.27 -14.02 -41.86
CA GLU A 696 -13.61 -13.50 -42.09
C GLU A 696 -13.73 -12.79 -43.44
N GLU A 697 -12.78 -11.93 -43.82
CA GLU A 697 -12.75 -11.31 -45.16
C GLU A 697 -12.77 -12.37 -46.27
N LYS A 698 -11.97 -13.44 -46.13
CA LYS A 698 -11.96 -14.59 -47.05
C LYS A 698 -13.29 -15.35 -47.10
N ARG A 699 -14.07 -15.35 -46.01
CA ARG A 699 -15.40 -15.98 -45.97
C ARG A 699 -16.51 -15.08 -46.51
N GLU A 700 -16.45 -13.77 -46.27
CA GLU A 700 -17.40 -12.81 -46.85
C GLU A 700 -17.24 -12.69 -48.36
N THR A 701 -16.00 -12.66 -48.86
CA THR A 701 -15.72 -12.72 -50.31
C THR A 701 -16.22 -14.03 -50.93
N SER A 702 -16.07 -15.17 -50.24
CA SER A 702 -16.62 -16.46 -50.68
C SER A 702 -18.15 -16.50 -50.68
N SER A 703 -18.81 -15.94 -49.66
CA SER A 703 -20.29 -15.91 -49.58
C SER A 703 -20.89 -14.95 -50.61
N ARG A 704 -20.24 -13.80 -50.86
CA ARG A 704 -20.62 -12.83 -51.88
C ARG A 704 -20.40 -13.39 -53.29
N GLY A 705 -19.32 -14.14 -53.52
CA GLY A 705 -19.06 -14.88 -54.76
C GLY A 705 -20.14 -15.94 -55.05
N ASN A 706 -20.54 -16.72 -54.03
CA ASN A 706 -21.63 -17.71 -54.15
C ASN A 706 -23.00 -17.05 -54.35
N MET A 707 -23.24 -15.87 -53.78
CA MET A 707 -24.48 -15.13 -53.99
C MET A 707 -24.55 -14.52 -55.39
N ILE A 708 -23.42 -14.02 -55.92
CA ILE A 708 -23.33 -13.56 -57.31
C ILE A 708 -23.53 -14.74 -58.28
N SER A 709 -22.99 -15.93 -57.98
CA SER A 709 -23.20 -17.13 -58.80
C SER A 709 -24.66 -17.63 -58.75
N LEU A 710 -25.31 -17.58 -57.59
CA LEU A 710 -26.74 -17.90 -57.43
C LEU A 710 -27.67 -16.90 -58.13
N VAL A 711 -27.32 -15.61 -58.15
CA VAL A 711 -28.07 -14.59 -58.89
C VAL A 711 -27.89 -14.76 -60.40
N THR A 712 -26.67 -15.04 -60.89
CA THR A 712 -26.42 -15.30 -62.32
C THR A 712 -27.06 -16.61 -62.81
N GLN A 713 -27.23 -17.62 -61.95
CA GLN A 713 -27.95 -18.84 -62.30
C GLN A 713 -29.47 -18.63 -62.38
N LYS A 714 -30.04 -17.73 -61.57
CA LYS A 714 -31.47 -17.38 -61.60
C LYS A 714 -31.87 -16.41 -62.71
N THR A 715 -30.92 -15.74 -63.38
CA THR A 715 -31.19 -14.86 -64.54
C THR A 715 -31.06 -15.56 -65.89
N LYS A 716 -30.86 -16.89 -65.92
CA LYS A 716 -30.70 -17.69 -67.14
C LYS A 716 -31.76 -18.78 -67.35
N LEU A 717 -32.93 -18.65 -66.71
CA LEU A 717 -34.08 -19.53 -66.90
C LEU A 717 -35.26 -18.75 -67.48
#